data_AF-A0A090MU07-F1
#
_entry.id   AF-A0A090MU07-F1
#
_cell.length_a   1.000
_cell.length_b   1.000
_cell.length_c   1.000
_cell.angle_alpha   90.00
_cell.angle_beta   90.00
_cell.angle_gamma   90.00
#
_symmetry.space_group_name_H-M   'P 1'
#
loop_
_entity.id
_entity.type
_entity.pdbx_description
1 polymer ?
#
loop_
_entity_poly.entity_id
_entity_poly.type
_entity_poly.pdbx_seq_one_letter_code
_entity_poly.pdbx_strand_id
1 'polypeptide(L)'
;MGRKKLYLFTILFIIIKLIICDETDSEVEKKTKKKQPVILLSETFIAEHRASKESPSLHDITEKDITNKGIYIENDVPKFVKKYIANPIYRELSIENITFDDVDKKIVEESESIYNEAIDILTENEYLEWYQKKSAYDLLVKAAEMNHSEAMKILAYGYLNKLAEYGSSDANMLLGFIYSTGLGIKDRDPRKAIVYYSVAGLYSNTLAQMALGYRYLYGINVEKSCPTSLDYYKKVAEKVISSLKITGGQAITRYKLTEDVEPSSAHSSLSGPIDKNLLEYYILMAEKGDTQACIGLGALYLNGARGVNPSYENAFHYYSIAAKDGSPTALGYLGKMYLEGTRVTPQDNLTAFNYFKKSAEKGSPVGQTGLGYMYLFGRGVEVNYTKAYKSFLLATEQTHPEGQLYVGYMHFKGLGVKRDFALALKYLQAAAQGGSISAFYWLGHMYAKGLGVFSNCETAVGFYKTVAERGKWGVPFMQAYTNYKNGKTREALLQYLLFADLGYEVAQSNFAHILEKTTENFEFFNDANTKEIAFTFWRRSAEQNNPISRIKVGDYLYYGIGTDKDYKEAAEQYKLAADKFANSQALFNLGYMYEHGLGLPKDLHLAKRLYDQAVEMNPEAFVPVTIALFKLKLIFFLRSLNILG
;
A
#
# COMPACT_ATOMS: atom_id res chain seq x y z
N MET A 1 13.24 18.18 15.15
CA MET A 1 13.32 17.09 14.16
C MET A 1 11.97 16.70 13.53
N GLY A 2 10.83 16.76 14.25
CA GLY A 2 9.51 16.38 13.72
C GLY A 2 8.79 17.36 12.77
N ARG A 3 9.29 18.58 12.57
CA ARG A 3 8.70 19.56 11.63
C ARG A 3 9.20 19.45 10.19
N LYS A 4 10.41 18.90 9.94
CA LYS A 4 11.05 18.86 8.60
C LYS A 4 10.55 17.71 7.70
N LYS A 5 10.20 16.55 8.25
CA LYS A 5 9.56 15.43 7.50
C LYS A 5 8.15 15.76 6.99
N LEU A 6 7.51 16.79 7.56
CA LEU A 6 6.15 17.22 7.23
C LEU A 6 6.09 17.99 5.90
N TYR A 7 7.20 18.61 5.45
CA TYR A 7 7.25 19.48 4.27
C TYR A 7 7.21 18.72 2.94
N LEU A 8 7.71 17.49 2.89
CA LEU A 8 7.84 16.72 1.63
C LEU A 8 6.60 15.88 1.32
N PHE A 9 5.92 15.35 2.34
CA PHE A 9 4.61 14.71 2.17
C PHE A 9 3.53 15.72 1.80
N THR A 10 3.59 16.96 2.30
CA THR A 10 2.72 18.03 1.82
C THR A 10 3.07 18.45 0.40
N ILE A 11 4.34 18.50 -0.02
CA ILE A 11 4.69 18.76 -1.43
C ILE A 11 4.17 17.64 -2.35
N LEU A 12 4.27 16.36 -1.98
CA LEU A 12 3.63 15.28 -2.73
C LEU A 12 2.11 15.43 -2.74
N PHE A 13 1.47 15.75 -1.61
CA PHE A 13 0.02 15.98 -1.55
C PHE A 13 -0.40 17.23 -2.32
N ILE A 14 0.44 18.26 -2.41
CA ILE A 14 0.23 19.48 -3.21
C ILE A 14 0.37 19.12 -4.68
N ILE A 15 1.42 18.41 -5.10
CA ILE A 15 1.58 17.92 -6.47
C ILE A 15 0.40 17.04 -6.86
N ILE A 16 0.03 16.07 -6.01
CA ILE A 16 -1.13 15.19 -6.21
C ILE A 16 -2.44 16.00 -6.25
N LYS A 17 -2.65 16.96 -5.35
CA LYS A 17 -3.88 17.77 -5.28
C LYS A 17 -3.99 18.77 -6.44
N LEU A 18 -2.87 19.31 -6.91
CA LEU A 18 -2.82 20.19 -8.09
C LEU A 18 -2.99 19.41 -9.39
N ILE A 19 -2.45 18.20 -9.46
CA ILE A 19 -2.78 17.22 -10.50
C ILE A 19 -4.30 16.96 -10.48
N ILE A 20 -4.93 16.79 -9.32
CA ILE A 20 -6.37 16.49 -9.22
C ILE A 20 -7.29 17.67 -9.61
N CYS A 21 -6.93 18.91 -9.25
CA CYS A 21 -7.78 20.10 -9.40
C CYS A 21 -7.94 20.62 -10.85
N ASP A 22 -7.19 20.12 -11.83
CA ASP A 22 -7.08 20.76 -13.15
C ASP A 22 -8.27 20.61 -14.11
N GLU A 23 -9.33 19.87 -13.79
CA GLU A 23 -10.42 19.69 -14.77
C GLU A 23 -11.84 19.86 -14.21
N THR A 24 -12.01 20.40 -13.00
CA THR A 24 -13.37 20.82 -12.58
C THR A 24 -13.86 22.08 -13.32
N ASP A 25 -12.98 22.78 -14.05
CA ASP A 25 -13.30 24.02 -14.78
C ASP A 25 -13.40 23.83 -16.31
N SER A 26 -13.66 22.62 -16.80
CA SER A 26 -13.80 22.37 -18.25
C SER A 26 -15.22 22.67 -18.77
N GLU A 27 -15.63 23.94 -18.77
CA GLU A 27 -16.67 24.41 -19.72
C GLU A 27 -16.22 25.59 -20.60
N VAL A 28 -15.00 26.12 -20.45
CA VAL A 28 -14.58 27.31 -21.24
C VAL A 28 -13.49 27.01 -22.30
N GLU A 29 -12.68 25.96 -22.18
CA GLU A 29 -11.56 25.76 -23.10
C GLU A 29 -11.87 24.87 -24.31
N LYS A 30 -12.61 25.44 -25.27
CA LYS A 30 -12.49 25.04 -26.67
C LYS A 30 -12.00 26.24 -27.49
N LYS A 31 -10.66 26.36 -27.63
CA LYS A 31 -9.92 26.86 -28.82
C LYS A 31 -8.60 27.51 -28.42
N THR A 32 -7.55 26.72 -28.24
CA THR A 32 -6.16 27.16 -28.50
C THR A 32 -5.31 25.93 -28.75
N LYS A 33 -4.51 25.96 -29.82
CA LYS A 33 -3.55 24.90 -30.13
C LYS A 33 -2.55 24.82 -28.97
N LYS A 34 -2.59 23.76 -28.16
CA LYS A 34 -1.62 23.44 -27.09
C LYS A 34 -0.19 23.51 -27.66
N LYS A 35 0.53 24.62 -27.43
CA LYS A 35 1.99 24.65 -27.48
C LYS A 35 2.47 24.33 -26.07
N GLN A 36 2.89 23.09 -25.85
CA GLN A 36 3.42 22.65 -24.56
C GLN A 36 4.94 22.85 -24.51
N PRO A 37 5.51 23.31 -23.39
CA PRO A 37 6.94 23.45 -23.25
C PRO A 37 7.61 22.08 -23.34
N VAL A 38 8.59 21.96 -24.23
CA VAL A 38 9.61 20.92 -24.14
C VAL A 38 10.33 21.15 -22.83
N ILE A 39 10.28 20.17 -21.91
CA ILE A 39 11.08 20.19 -20.68
C ILE A 39 12.55 20.05 -21.10
N LEU A 40 13.17 21.16 -21.46
CA LEU A 40 14.62 21.27 -21.61
C LEU A 40 15.23 21.37 -20.21
N LEU A 41 15.56 20.21 -19.64
CA LEU A 41 16.68 20.13 -18.72
C LEU A 41 17.73 19.19 -19.34
N SER A 42 18.13 19.52 -20.56
CA SER A 42 19.45 19.17 -21.06
C SER A 42 20.46 20.15 -20.47
N GLU A 43 21.35 19.61 -19.64
CA GLU A 43 22.70 20.09 -19.36
C GLU A 43 22.89 21.44 -18.65
N THR A 44 23.87 21.46 -17.76
CA THR A 44 24.51 22.64 -17.13
C THR A 44 23.76 23.33 -15.98
N PHE A 45 23.86 22.71 -14.80
CA PHE A 45 24.31 23.45 -13.61
C PHE A 45 25.59 22.80 -13.11
N ILE A 46 26.70 23.14 -13.77
CA ILE A 46 28.01 23.08 -13.15
C ILE A 46 27.96 24.16 -12.07
N ALA A 47 27.76 23.75 -10.81
CA ALA A 47 28.19 24.59 -9.71
C ALA A 47 29.72 24.65 -9.81
N GLU A 48 30.25 25.78 -10.29
CA GLU A 48 31.63 26.16 -10.02
C GLU A 48 31.79 26.31 -8.50
N HIS A 49 32.06 25.19 -7.84
CA HIS A 49 32.86 25.22 -6.65
C HIS A 49 34.28 24.86 -7.06
N ARG A 50 35.15 25.87 -6.95
CA ARG A 50 36.61 25.70 -6.90
C ARG A 50 36.91 24.46 -6.08
N ALA A 51 37.22 23.38 -6.79
CA ALA A 51 37.84 22.21 -6.22
C ALA A 51 39.24 22.64 -5.77
N SER A 52 39.35 23.11 -4.53
CA SER A 52 40.58 22.86 -3.79
C SER A 52 40.71 21.35 -3.72
N LYS A 53 41.82 20.87 -4.28
CA LYS A 53 42.27 19.48 -4.33
C LYS A 53 41.95 18.73 -3.03
N GLU A 54 41.69 17.44 -3.23
CA GLU A 54 41.43 16.38 -2.25
C GLU A 54 39.94 16.08 -2.04
N SER A 55 39.44 15.19 -2.89
CA SER A 55 38.32 14.31 -2.57
C SER A 55 38.60 13.57 -1.27
N PRO A 56 37.79 13.72 -0.20
CA PRO A 56 37.92 12.86 0.96
C PRO A 56 37.37 11.49 0.59
N SER A 57 38.17 10.46 0.86
CA SER A 57 37.80 9.06 0.74
C SER A 57 36.51 8.73 1.51
N LEU A 58 35.79 7.75 0.98
CA LEU A 58 34.47 7.23 1.37
C LEU A 58 34.35 6.66 2.81
N HIS A 59 35.25 7.00 3.74
CA HIS A 59 35.33 6.43 5.09
C HIS A 59 35.26 7.42 6.25
N ASP A 60 35.23 8.74 6.03
CA ASP A 60 35.37 9.72 7.12
C ASP A 60 34.17 10.65 7.38
N ILE A 61 32.95 10.31 6.94
CA ILE A 61 31.76 11.10 7.27
C ILE A 61 30.95 10.39 8.36
N THR A 62 31.01 10.92 9.59
CA THR A 62 30.22 10.39 10.72
C THR A 62 28.91 11.14 10.89
N GLU A 63 27.93 10.52 11.55
CA GLU A 63 26.59 11.06 11.84
C GLU A 63 26.62 12.43 12.57
N LYS A 64 27.75 12.73 13.24
CA LYS A 64 28.02 13.96 13.99
C LYS A 64 28.42 15.14 13.08
N ASP A 65 29.01 14.88 11.92
CA ASP A 65 29.44 15.91 10.95
C ASP A 65 28.25 16.52 10.20
N ILE A 66 27.15 15.76 10.10
CA ILE A 66 25.90 16.18 9.46
C ILE A 66 25.05 17.05 10.40
N THR A 67 25.11 16.82 11.72
CA THR A 67 24.41 17.68 12.70
C THR A 67 24.99 19.10 12.78
N ASN A 68 26.28 19.29 12.45
CA ASN A 68 26.94 20.58 12.48
C ASN A 68 26.74 21.43 11.22
N LYS A 69 26.40 20.83 10.07
CA LYS A 69 25.95 21.58 8.87
C LYS A 69 24.45 21.86 8.93
N GLY A 70 24.05 22.58 9.98
CA GLY A 70 22.69 23.06 10.17
C GLY A 70 22.13 23.67 8.89
N ILE A 71 21.15 22.99 8.30
CA ILE A 71 20.43 23.45 7.10
C ILE A 71 19.65 24.71 7.49
N TYR A 72 20.24 25.86 7.18
CA TYR A 72 19.58 27.15 7.05
C TYR A 72 18.90 27.17 5.66
N ILE A 73 17.60 26.84 5.62
CA ILE A 73 16.73 27.42 4.59
C ILE A 73 16.22 28.71 5.23
N GLU A 74 17.03 29.76 5.16
CA GLU A 74 16.56 31.10 5.49
C GLU A 74 15.71 31.63 4.33
N ASN A 75 14.45 31.94 4.67
CA ASN A 75 13.54 32.93 4.12
C ASN A 75 12.76 32.74 2.80
N ASP A 76 13.16 31.96 1.81
CA ASP A 76 12.44 31.92 0.51
C ASP A 76 11.60 30.66 0.25
N VAL A 77 10.72 30.28 1.17
CA VAL A 77 9.60 29.37 0.84
C VAL A 77 8.42 30.21 0.35
N PRO A 78 7.97 30.07 -0.91
CA PRO A 78 6.87 30.85 -1.47
C PRO A 78 5.60 30.78 -0.62
N LYS A 79 4.78 31.85 -0.64
CA LYS A 79 3.59 31.92 0.23
C LYS A 79 2.60 30.80 -0.06
N PHE A 80 2.45 30.38 -1.31
CA PHE A 80 1.57 29.27 -1.68
C PHE A 80 2.00 27.97 -0.99
N VAL A 81 3.31 27.67 -0.96
CA VAL A 81 3.86 26.50 -0.26
C VAL A 81 3.60 26.61 1.25
N LYS A 82 3.82 27.80 1.85
CA LYS A 82 3.53 28.06 3.28
C LYS A 82 2.04 27.92 3.64
N LYS A 83 1.11 28.34 2.77
CA LYS A 83 -0.35 28.20 2.94
C LYS A 83 -0.78 26.74 3.10
N TYR A 84 -0.15 25.84 2.35
CA TYR A 84 -0.39 24.40 2.48
C TYR A 84 0.35 23.77 3.68
N ILE A 85 1.45 24.36 4.16
CA ILE A 85 2.18 23.88 5.36
C ILE A 85 1.52 24.33 6.67
N ALA A 86 0.90 25.51 6.70
CA ALA A 86 0.37 26.14 7.90
C ALA A 86 -0.97 25.54 8.39
N ASN A 87 -1.57 24.63 7.63
CA ASN A 87 -2.83 24.01 8.02
C ASN A 87 -2.56 22.84 9.00
N PRO A 88 -2.97 22.92 10.29
CA PRO A 88 -2.71 21.88 11.29
C PRO A 88 -3.37 20.53 10.95
N ILE A 89 -4.30 20.54 10.00
CA ILE A 89 -5.10 19.42 9.51
C ILE A 89 -4.26 18.33 8.82
N TYR A 90 -3.03 18.60 8.39
CA TYR A 90 -2.16 17.56 7.81
C TYR A 90 -1.54 16.60 8.86
N ARG A 91 -1.88 16.73 10.15
CA ARG A 91 -1.60 15.74 11.19
C ARG A 91 -2.71 14.70 11.40
N GLU A 92 -3.94 15.01 11.02
CA GLU A 92 -5.13 14.16 11.21
C GLU A 92 -6.04 14.38 10.00
N LEU A 93 -6.08 13.40 9.08
CA LEU A 93 -6.83 13.49 7.83
C LEU A 93 -8.35 13.40 8.09
N SER A 94 -8.95 14.55 8.35
CA SER A 94 -10.36 14.86 8.07
C SER A 94 -10.39 16.11 7.20
N ILE A 95 -10.76 15.94 5.92
CA ILE A 95 -10.97 17.05 4.99
C ILE A 95 -12.36 17.62 5.31
N GLU A 96 -12.43 18.64 6.16
CA GLU A 96 -13.59 19.52 6.19
C GLU A 96 -13.40 20.61 5.13
N ASN A 97 -14.37 20.63 4.21
CA ASN A 97 -14.82 21.72 3.35
C ASN A 97 -13.88 22.93 3.23
N ILE A 98 -12.97 22.88 2.26
CA ILE A 98 -12.59 24.11 1.56
C ILE A 98 -13.64 24.28 0.47
N THR A 99 -14.61 25.15 0.70
CA THR A 99 -15.48 25.64 -0.37
C THR A 99 -14.61 26.42 -1.34
N PHE A 100 -14.57 25.98 -2.59
CA PHE A 100 -14.08 26.81 -3.70
C PHE A 100 -15.18 27.82 -4.00
N ASP A 101 -15.29 28.84 -3.16
CA ASP A 101 -16.18 29.98 -3.39
C ASP A 101 -15.51 30.90 -4.42
N ASP A 102 -16.21 31.11 -5.54
CA ASP A 102 -16.03 32.14 -6.57
C ASP A 102 -14.58 32.60 -6.84
N VAL A 103 -13.84 31.84 -7.65
CA VAL A 103 -12.60 32.34 -8.24
C VAL A 103 -12.95 33.42 -9.27
N ASP A 104 -12.57 34.66 -8.97
CA ASP A 104 -12.71 35.80 -9.88
C ASP A 104 -12.11 35.43 -11.25
N LYS A 105 -12.94 35.33 -12.31
CA LYS A 105 -12.49 34.96 -13.66
C LYS A 105 -11.28 35.78 -14.15
N LYS A 106 -11.22 37.04 -13.71
CA LYS A 106 -10.12 37.96 -13.99
C LYS A 106 -8.77 37.50 -13.40
N ILE A 107 -8.78 36.88 -12.22
CA ILE A 107 -7.58 36.33 -11.57
C ILE A 107 -7.08 35.10 -12.34
N VAL A 108 -8.01 34.27 -12.85
CA VAL A 108 -7.66 33.09 -13.67
C VAL A 108 -6.98 33.54 -14.96
N GLU A 109 -7.62 34.45 -15.71
CA GLU A 109 -7.07 34.99 -16.97
C GLU A 109 -5.72 35.69 -16.78
N GLU A 110 -5.56 36.45 -15.70
CA GLU A 110 -4.29 37.11 -15.36
C GLU A 110 -3.20 36.10 -14.99
N SER A 111 -3.54 35.07 -14.21
CA SER A 111 -2.59 34.01 -13.86
C SER A 111 -2.13 33.23 -15.09
N GLU A 112 -3.03 32.94 -16.03
CA GLU A 112 -2.76 32.24 -17.29
C GLU A 112 -1.87 33.09 -18.22
N SER A 113 -2.10 34.41 -18.27
CA SER A 113 -1.21 35.31 -19.03
C SER A 113 0.21 35.34 -18.45
N ILE A 114 0.35 35.42 -17.12
CA ILE A 114 1.66 35.43 -16.45
C ILE A 114 2.39 34.10 -16.67
N TYR A 115 1.64 32.99 -16.63
CA TYR A 115 2.18 31.67 -16.93
C TYR A 115 2.69 31.57 -18.37
N ASN A 116 1.89 31.97 -19.35
CA ASN A 116 2.29 31.94 -20.76
C ASN A 116 3.51 32.82 -21.03
N GLU A 117 3.59 34.01 -20.42
CA GLU A 117 4.79 34.86 -20.49
C GLU A 117 6.04 34.15 -19.93
N ALA A 118 5.91 33.45 -18.81
CA ALA A 118 7.00 32.68 -18.23
C ALA A 118 7.44 31.52 -19.14
N ILE A 119 6.49 30.83 -19.77
CA ILE A 119 6.76 29.73 -20.71
C ILE A 119 7.38 30.24 -21.99
N ASP A 120 6.93 31.37 -22.54
CA ASP A 120 7.51 31.98 -23.72
C ASP A 120 9.00 32.31 -23.49
N ILE A 121 9.34 32.90 -22.34
CA ILE A 121 10.75 33.14 -21.96
C ILE A 121 11.54 31.82 -21.87
N LEU A 122 10.95 30.78 -21.29
CA LEU A 122 11.62 29.48 -21.13
C LEU A 122 11.77 28.69 -22.44
N THR A 123 11.00 29.04 -23.47
CA THR A 123 10.98 28.34 -24.77
C THR A 123 11.57 29.13 -25.91
N GLU A 124 11.85 30.43 -25.72
CA GLU A 124 12.37 31.35 -26.74
C GLU A 124 13.77 30.94 -27.25
N ASN A 125 14.62 30.41 -26.38
CA ASN A 125 16.01 30.07 -26.71
C ASN A 125 16.46 28.76 -26.06
N GLU A 126 17.22 27.95 -26.81
CA GLU A 126 17.84 26.72 -26.31
C GLU A 126 18.91 27.00 -25.23
N TYR A 127 19.49 28.21 -25.25
CA TYR A 127 20.46 28.71 -24.27
C TYR A 127 19.95 29.99 -23.61
N LEU A 128 19.38 29.86 -22.42
CA LEU A 128 18.89 30.98 -21.60
C LEU A 128 19.94 31.45 -20.60
N GLU A 129 20.14 32.76 -20.52
CA GLU A 129 20.97 33.39 -19.51
C GLU A 129 20.37 33.26 -18.11
N TRP A 130 21.22 33.29 -17.07
CA TRP A 130 20.78 33.05 -15.69
C TRP A 130 19.70 34.03 -15.21
N TYR A 131 19.73 35.29 -15.67
CA TYR A 131 18.76 36.32 -15.30
C TYR A 131 17.41 36.14 -15.99
N GLN A 132 17.39 35.61 -17.23
CA GLN A 132 16.15 35.28 -17.95
C GLN A 132 15.46 34.09 -17.30
N LYS A 133 16.23 33.05 -16.92
CA LYS A 133 15.73 31.93 -16.13
C LYS A 133 15.14 32.40 -14.81
N LYS A 134 15.85 33.27 -14.08
CA LYS A 134 15.36 33.83 -12.81
C LYS A 134 14.06 34.62 -13.01
N SER A 135 13.99 35.47 -14.01
CA SER A 135 12.78 36.25 -14.33
C SER A 135 11.59 35.34 -14.66
N ALA A 136 11.79 34.30 -15.45
CA ALA A 136 10.75 33.32 -15.75
C ALA A 136 10.29 32.56 -14.49
N TYR A 137 11.22 32.15 -13.62
CA TYR A 137 10.86 31.53 -12.34
C TYR A 137 10.10 32.48 -11.40
N ASP A 138 10.45 33.76 -11.36
CA ASP A 138 9.72 34.76 -10.57
C ASP A 138 8.28 34.95 -11.10
N LEU A 139 8.08 34.89 -12.43
CA LEU A 139 6.75 34.89 -13.04
C LEU A 139 5.96 33.61 -12.72
N LEU A 140 6.60 32.43 -12.79
CA LEU A 140 5.97 31.18 -12.38
C LEU A 140 5.55 31.21 -10.90
N VAL A 141 6.37 31.81 -10.01
CA VAL A 141 6.02 31.97 -8.59
C VAL A 141 4.80 32.86 -8.43
N LYS A 142 4.71 33.97 -9.18
CA LYS A 142 3.52 34.84 -9.17
C LYS A 142 2.27 34.10 -9.64
N ALA A 143 2.35 33.41 -10.78
CA ALA A 143 1.24 32.59 -11.30
C ALA A 143 0.82 31.51 -10.28
N ALA A 144 1.78 30.84 -9.64
CA ALA A 144 1.52 29.87 -8.59
C ALA A 144 0.88 30.49 -7.33
N GLU A 145 1.28 31.70 -6.91
CA GLU A 145 0.62 32.42 -5.81
C GLU A 145 -0.82 32.80 -6.14
N MET A 146 -1.18 32.91 -7.42
CA MET A 146 -2.53 33.13 -7.94
C MET A 146 -3.33 31.82 -8.16
N ASN A 147 -2.85 30.69 -7.64
CA ASN A 147 -3.45 29.36 -7.78
C ASN A 147 -3.33 28.69 -9.17
N HIS A 148 -2.43 29.14 -10.05
CA HIS A 148 -2.23 28.47 -11.33
C HIS A 148 -1.62 27.07 -11.15
N SER A 149 -2.31 26.04 -11.63
CA SER A 149 -1.99 24.62 -11.44
C SER A 149 -0.66 24.21 -12.09
N GLU A 150 -0.49 24.47 -13.39
CA GLU A 150 0.72 24.10 -14.13
C GLU A 150 1.98 24.82 -13.61
N ALA A 151 1.89 26.13 -13.32
CA ALA A 151 2.97 26.87 -12.68
C ALA A 151 3.40 26.24 -11.35
N MET A 152 2.43 25.82 -10.53
CA MET A 152 2.75 25.11 -9.28
C MET A 152 3.39 23.74 -9.52
N LYS A 153 2.97 22.97 -10.55
CA LYS A 153 3.60 21.68 -10.89
C LYS A 153 5.06 21.86 -11.27
N ILE A 154 5.35 22.82 -12.16
CA ILE A 154 6.72 23.13 -12.62
C ILE A 154 7.60 23.54 -11.43
N LEU A 155 7.11 24.45 -10.58
CA LEU A 155 7.85 24.88 -9.40
C LEU A 155 8.06 23.74 -8.40
N ALA A 156 7.03 22.94 -8.14
CA ALA A 156 7.13 21.82 -7.21
C ALA A 156 8.16 20.78 -7.68
N TYR A 157 8.18 20.48 -8.98
CA TYR A 157 9.21 19.64 -9.59
C TYR A 157 10.62 20.25 -9.49
N GLY A 158 10.76 21.55 -9.74
CA GLY A 158 12.02 22.27 -9.55
C GLY A 158 12.53 22.22 -8.10
N TYR A 159 11.65 22.45 -7.13
CA TYR A 159 11.96 22.33 -5.70
C TYR A 159 12.35 20.89 -5.32
N LEU A 160 11.69 19.88 -5.87
CA LEU A 160 12.05 18.48 -5.63
C LEU A 160 13.46 18.15 -6.13
N ASN A 161 13.83 18.59 -7.33
CA ASN A 161 15.19 18.40 -7.85
C ASN A 161 16.24 19.08 -6.96
N LYS A 162 16.00 20.34 -6.57
CA LYS A 162 16.91 21.07 -5.67
C LYS A 162 17.04 20.38 -4.31
N LEU A 163 15.95 19.89 -3.74
CA LEU A 163 15.98 19.14 -2.48
C LEU A 163 16.72 17.81 -2.62
N ALA A 164 16.61 17.14 -3.76
CA ALA A 164 17.34 15.91 -4.04
C ALA A 164 18.84 16.14 -4.17
N GLU A 165 19.27 17.24 -4.81
CA GLU A 165 20.67 17.70 -4.86
C GLU A 165 21.24 17.96 -3.47
N TYR A 166 20.44 18.52 -2.56
CA TYR A 166 20.82 18.67 -1.14
C TYR A 166 20.77 17.37 -0.33
N GLY A 167 20.50 16.21 -0.97
CA GLY A 167 20.53 14.90 -0.32
C GLY A 167 19.25 14.51 0.41
N SER A 168 18.10 15.15 0.14
CA SER A 168 16.83 14.75 0.75
C SER A 168 16.38 13.38 0.26
N SER A 169 16.35 12.39 1.16
CA SER A 169 15.91 11.02 0.83
C SER A 169 14.44 10.96 0.38
N ASP A 170 13.58 11.80 0.95
CA ASP A 170 12.16 11.88 0.56
C ASP A 170 12.03 12.50 -0.84
N ALA A 171 12.84 13.52 -1.17
CA ALA A 171 12.79 14.13 -2.51
C ALA A 171 13.27 13.15 -3.58
N ASN A 172 14.35 12.42 -3.30
CA ASN A 172 14.83 11.35 -4.16
C ASN A 172 13.77 10.24 -4.32
N MET A 173 13.06 9.85 -3.25
CA MET A 173 11.97 8.86 -3.37
C MET A 173 10.83 9.36 -4.29
N LEU A 174 10.45 10.63 -4.18
CA LEU A 174 9.39 11.23 -5.01
C LEU A 174 9.81 11.40 -6.46
N LEU A 175 11.04 11.84 -6.73
CA LEU A 175 11.59 11.89 -8.09
C LEU A 175 11.64 10.48 -8.69
N GLY A 176 12.05 9.47 -7.92
CA GLY A 176 11.99 8.07 -8.33
C GLY A 176 10.59 7.67 -8.79
N PHE A 177 9.56 8.06 -8.03
CA PHE A 177 8.15 7.79 -8.36
C PHE A 177 7.68 8.51 -9.62
N ILE A 178 8.00 9.80 -9.76
CA ILE A 178 7.69 10.61 -10.93
C ILE A 178 8.31 9.99 -12.19
N TYR A 179 9.61 9.68 -12.16
CA TYR A 179 10.30 9.05 -13.30
C TYR A 179 9.82 7.63 -13.60
N SER A 180 9.41 6.86 -12.58
CA SER A 180 8.91 5.49 -12.75
C SER A 180 7.55 5.46 -13.45
N THR A 181 6.68 6.40 -13.08
CA THR A 181 5.28 6.47 -13.54
C THR A 181 5.07 7.38 -14.74
N GLY A 182 5.98 8.34 -14.97
CA GLY A 182 5.79 9.42 -15.93
C GLY A 182 4.87 10.54 -15.43
N LEU A 183 4.52 10.56 -14.14
CA LEU A 183 3.54 11.51 -13.60
C LEU A 183 4.03 12.95 -13.71
N GLY A 184 3.40 13.76 -14.57
CA GLY A 184 3.69 15.18 -14.71
C GLY A 184 5.01 15.50 -15.43
N ILE A 185 5.57 14.54 -16.18
CA ILE A 185 6.76 14.74 -17.01
C ILE A 185 6.54 14.19 -18.43
N LYS A 186 7.22 14.79 -19.41
CA LYS A 186 7.09 14.42 -20.82
C LYS A 186 7.62 13.01 -21.09
N ASP A 187 8.84 12.74 -20.63
CA ASP A 187 9.54 11.50 -20.92
C ASP A 187 9.70 10.66 -19.65
N ARG A 188 8.96 9.54 -19.60
CA ARG A 188 9.11 8.52 -18.56
C ARG A 188 10.49 7.88 -18.69
N ASP A 189 11.29 7.93 -17.62
CA ASP A 189 12.62 7.29 -17.56
C ASP A 189 12.71 6.30 -16.38
N PRO A 190 12.38 5.02 -16.62
CA PRO A 190 12.46 4.01 -15.58
C PRO A 190 13.88 3.72 -15.08
N ARG A 191 14.93 4.05 -15.84
CA ARG A 191 16.33 3.84 -15.41
C ARG A 191 16.73 4.92 -14.40
N LYS A 192 16.40 6.18 -14.70
CA LYS A 192 16.60 7.29 -13.78
C LYS A 192 15.81 7.12 -12.49
N ALA A 193 14.62 6.52 -12.56
CA ALA A 193 13.85 6.14 -11.38
C ALA A 193 14.63 5.21 -10.43
N ILE A 194 15.32 4.19 -10.96
CA ILE A 194 16.13 3.27 -10.14
C ILE A 194 17.25 4.01 -9.41
N VAL A 195 17.91 4.97 -10.08
CA VAL A 195 18.99 5.78 -9.47
C VAL A 195 18.44 6.55 -8.26
N TYR A 196 17.35 7.28 -8.45
CA TYR A 196 16.72 8.05 -7.37
C TYR A 196 16.24 7.17 -6.22
N TYR A 197 15.61 6.04 -6.50
CA TYR A 197 15.24 5.09 -5.45
C TYR A 197 16.46 4.52 -4.73
N SER A 198 17.54 4.22 -5.43
CA SER A 198 18.78 3.69 -4.84
C SER A 198 19.38 4.70 -3.87
N VAL A 199 19.49 5.97 -4.27
CA VAL A 199 19.95 7.05 -3.40
C VAL A 199 19.04 7.18 -2.17
N ALA A 200 17.72 7.25 -2.37
CA ALA A 200 16.77 7.33 -1.25
C ALA A 200 16.84 6.12 -0.31
N GLY A 201 16.99 4.92 -0.86
CA GLY A 201 17.07 3.66 -0.13
C GLY A 201 18.34 3.52 0.71
N LEU A 202 19.47 4.06 0.21
CA LEU A 202 20.73 4.17 0.97
C LEU A 202 20.55 5.04 2.22
N TYR A 203 19.81 6.15 2.11
CA TYR A 203 19.44 7.00 3.24
C TYR A 203 18.25 6.47 4.06
N SER A 204 17.97 5.17 3.99
CA SER A 204 16.94 4.48 4.78
C SER A 204 15.51 5.02 4.60
N ASN A 205 15.20 5.58 3.42
CA ASN A 205 13.82 5.88 3.05
C ASN A 205 13.05 4.56 2.86
N THR A 206 11.98 4.38 3.64
CA THR A 206 11.21 3.13 3.66
C THR A 206 10.51 2.83 2.36
N LEU A 207 9.91 3.84 1.73
CA LEU A 207 9.14 3.65 0.52
C LEU A 207 10.07 3.31 -0.65
N ALA A 208 11.23 3.97 -0.72
CA ALA A 208 12.26 3.63 -1.71
C ALA A 208 12.81 2.20 -1.51
N GLN A 209 13.05 1.78 -0.27
CA GLN A 209 13.47 0.39 0.00
C GLN A 209 12.40 -0.63 -0.40
N MET A 210 11.12 -0.35 -0.16
CA MET A 210 10.02 -1.20 -0.64
C MET A 210 9.95 -1.24 -2.18
N ALA A 211 10.07 -0.08 -2.83
CA ALA A 211 10.09 0.04 -4.29
C ALA A 211 11.23 -0.76 -4.93
N LEU A 212 12.44 -0.70 -4.36
CA LEU A 212 13.60 -1.48 -4.80
C LEU A 212 13.41 -2.97 -4.50
N GLY A 213 12.95 -3.32 -3.30
CA GLY A 213 12.68 -4.70 -2.92
C GLY A 213 11.72 -5.39 -3.90
N TYR A 214 10.65 -4.69 -4.28
CA TYR A 214 9.71 -5.15 -5.30
C TYR A 214 10.37 -5.33 -6.67
N ARG A 215 11.14 -4.34 -7.12
CA ARG A 215 11.80 -4.38 -8.44
C ARG A 215 12.83 -5.49 -8.56
N TYR A 216 13.66 -5.71 -7.54
CA TYR A 216 14.62 -6.81 -7.51
C TYR A 216 13.95 -8.19 -7.41
N LEU A 217 12.78 -8.28 -6.76
CA LEU A 217 12.03 -9.54 -6.67
C LEU A 217 11.51 -10.00 -8.04
N TYR A 218 10.99 -9.07 -8.85
CA TYR A 218 10.35 -9.37 -10.13
C TYR A 218 11.22 -9.02 -11.36
N GLY A 219 12.41 -8.43 -11.19
CA GLY A 219 13.30 -8.05 -12.29
C GLY A 219 12.81 -6.83 -13.08
N ILE A 220 12.17 -5.86 -12.43
CA ILE A 220 11.58 -4.69 -13.10
C ILE A 220 12.65 -3.61 -13.30
N ASN A 221 13.16 -3.46 -14.51
CA ASN A 221 14.26 -2.54 -14.88
C ASN A 221 15.57 -2.76 -14.11
N VAL A 222 15.71 -3.91 -13.46
CA VAL A 222 16.90 -4.36 -12.73
C VAL A 222 17.02 -5.87 -12.92
N GLU A 223 18.23 -6.42 -12.77
CA GLU A 223 18.42 -7.86 -12.76
C GLU A 223 17.69 -8.49 -11.56
N LYS A 224 16.94 -9.57 -11.81
CA LYS A 224 16.18 -10.28 -10.76
C LYS A 224 17.16 -10.83 -9.73
N SER A 225 17.04 -10.39 -8.48
CA SER A 225 17.90 -10.84 -7.37
C SER A 225 17.09 -10.95 -6.09
N CYS A 226 16.82 -12.18 -5.68
CA CYS A 226 16.12 -12.45 -4.44
C CYS A 226 16.91 -12.01 -3.19
N PRO A 227 18.24 -12.24 -3.08
CA PRO A 227 19.01 -11.81 -1.92
C PRO A 227 18.98 -10.29 -1.68
N THR A 228 19.05 -9.48 -2.75
CA THR A 228 18.97 -8.01 -2.61
C THR A 228 17.56 -7.58 -2.21
N SER A 229 16.53 -8.18 -2.81
CA SER A 229 15.14 -7.95 -2.42
C SER A 229 14.90 -8.28 -0.93
N LEU A 230 15.45 -9.40 -0.47
CA LEU A 230 15.37 -9.84 0.92
C LEU A 230 15.98 -8.82 1.86
N ASP A 231 17.17 -8.29 1.56
CA ASP A 231 17.82 -7.28 2.40
C ASP A 231 16.98 -6.00 2.54
N TYR A 232 16.43 -5.49 1.43
CA TYR A 232 15.56 -4.32 1.47
C TYR A 232 14.29 -4.56 2.27
N TYR A 233 13.54 -5.63 1.98
CA TYR A 233 12.30 -5.91 2.70
C TYR A 233 12.53 -6.25 4.17
N LYS A 234 13.65 -6.90 4.50
CA LYS A 234 14.03 -7.18 5.89
C LYS A 234 14.25 -5.88 6.68
N LYS A 235 15.00 -4.91 6.13
CA LYS A 235 15.22 -3.58 6.78
C LYS A 235 13.90 -2.86 7.05
N VAL A 236 12.99 -2.88 6.08
CA VAL A 236 11.67 -2.25 6.24
C VAL A 236 10.83 -3.00 7.28
N ALA A 237 10.83 -4.33 7.25
CA ALA A 237 10.11 -5.16 8.21
C ALA A 237 10.63 -4.96 9.65
N GLU A 238 11.95 -4.86 9.84
CA GLU A 238 12.56 -4.53 11.13
C GLU A 238 12.04 -3.19 11.67
N LYS A 239 11.93 -2.18 10.82
CA LYS A 239 11.37 -0.88 11.20
C LYS A 239 9.89 -0.99 11.61
N VAL A 240 9.09 -1.80 10.89
CA VAL A 240 7.70 -2.08 11.29
C VAL A 240 7.67 -2.71 12.68
N ILE A 241 8.40 -3.82 12.89
CA ILE A 241 8.43 -4.54 14.17
C ILE A 241 8.92 -3.65 15.32
N SER A 242 9.96 -2.83 15.12
CA SER A 242 10.43 -1.90 16.15
C SER A 242 9.40 -0.82 16.54
N SER A 243 8.45 -0.54 15.65
CA SER A 243 7.42 0.47 15.85
C SER A 243 6.09 -0.12 16.33
N LEU A 244 5.97 -1.46 16.36
CA LEU A 244 4.77 -2.15 16.79
C LEU A 244 4.59 -2.00 18.29
N LYS A 245 3.36 -1.66 18.65
CA LYS A 245 2.87 -1.62 20.02
C LYS A 245 2.27 -2.97 20.38
N ILE A 246 2.35 -3.37 21.65
CA ILE A 246 1.62 -4.46 22.30
C ILE A 246 0.11 -4.30 22.13
N THR A 247 -0.40 -3.06 22.08
CA THR A 247 -1.81 -2.81 21.77
C THR A 247 -2.18 -3.12 20.32
N GLY A 248 -1.20 -3.31 19.42
CA GLY A 248 -1.43 -3.65 18.00
C GLY A 248 -1.18 -2.50 17.03
N GLY A 249 -1.25 -1.25 17.50
CA GLY A 249 -1.12 -0.07 16.64
C GLY A 249 -2.27 0.05 15.61
N GLN A 250 -2.16 0.99 14.68
CA GLN A 250 -3.20 1.14 13.65
C GLN A 250 -3.18 -0.05 12.69
N ALA A 251 -4.31 -0.75 12.58
CA ALA A 251 -4.47 -1.90 11.71
C ALA A 251 -4.58 -1.46 10.25
N ILE A 252 -3.57 -1.81 9.44
CA ILE A 252 -3.57 -1.53 8.01
C ILE A 252 -4.29 -2.66 7.27
N THR A 253 -5.44 -2.34 6.68
CA THR A 253 -6.22 -3.24 5.84
C THR A 253 -6.04 -2.89 4.36
N ARG A 254 -5.99 -3.91 3.50
CA ARG A 254 -5.78 -3.76 2.05
C ARG A 254 -7.08 -4.12 1.32
N TYR A 255 -8.01 -3.18 1.25
CA TYR A 255 -9.30 -3.36 0.58
C TYR A 255 -9.12 -3.58 -0.94
N LYS A 256 -9.77 -4.61 -1.48
CA LYS A 256 -9.75 -4.93 -2.91
C LYS A 256 -11.06 -4.51 -3.56
N LEU A 257 -10.99 -3.71 -4.63
CA LEU A 257 -12.18 -3.20 -5.34
C LEU A 257 -12.84 -4.24 -6.24
N THR A 258 -12.10 -5.26 -6.68
CA THR A 258 -12.62 -6.30 -7.58
C THR A 258 -13.53 -7.30 -6.88
N GLU A 259 -13.44 -7.43 -5.56
CA GLU A 259 -14.28 -8.34 -4.76
C GLU A 259 -15.74 -7.84 -4.64
N ASP A 260 -15.99 -6.54 -4.81
CA ASP A 260 -17.36 -5.99 -4.86
C ASP A 260 -18.15 -6.45 -6.11
N VAL A 261 -17.50 -7.12 -7.07
CA VAL A 261 -18.11 -7.61 -8.33
C VAL A 261 -18.47 -9.09 -8.26
N GLU A 262 -17.90 -9.85 -7.31
CA GLU A 262 -18.27 -11.24 -7.05
C GLU A 262 -18.80 -11.38 -5.61
N PRO A 263 -20.13 -11.48 -5.38
CA PRO A 263 -20.71 -11.70 -4.06
C PRO A 263 -20.52 -13.14 -3.58
N SER A 264 -19.37 -13.76 -3.85
CA SER A 264 -19.10 -15.17 -3.61
C SER A 264 -18.42 -15.37 -2.25
N SER A 265 -19.16 -15.06 -1.18
CA SER A 265 -19.13 -15.76 0.12
C SER A 265 -19.89 -14.95 1.15
N ALA A 266 -20.60 -15.61 2.07
CA ALA A 266 -21.09 -15.00 3.31
C ALA A 266 -19.96 -14.40 4.20
N HIS A 267 -18.70 -14.49 3.76
CA HIS A 267 -17.51 -13.86 4.34
C HIS A 267 -17.07 -12.56 3.63
N SER A 268 -17.62 -12.19 2.47
CA SER A 268 -17.27 -10.96 1.75
C SER A 268 -17.67 -9.68 2.52
N SER A 269 -18.69 -9.78 3.37
CA SER A 269 -19.16 -8.72 4.28
C SER A 269 -18.16 -8.37 5.41
N LEU A 270 -17.04 -9.09 5.55
CA LEU A 270 -15.98 -8.77 6.51
C LEU A 270 -14.73 -8.10 5.90
N SER A 271 -14.65 -8.00 4.56
CA SER A 271 -13.43 -7.55 3.85
C SER A 271 -13.34 -6.02 3.73
N GLY A 272 -14.46 -5.30 3.65
CA GLY A 272 -14.53 -3.84 3.52
C GLY A 272 -14.44 -3.06 4.85
N PRO A 273 -14.41 -1.71 4.81
CA PRO A 273 -14.66 -0.88 5.97
C PRO A 273 -15.99 -1.24 6.63
N ILE A 274 -16.09 -1.02 7.93
CA ILE A 274 -17.34 -1.25 8.65
C ILE A 274 -18.40 -0.30 8.10
N ASP A 275 -19.56 -0.84 7.73
CA ASP A 275 -20.69 -0.01 7.36
C ASP A 275 -21.05 0.91 8.54
N LYS A 276 -21.34 2.18 8.25
CA LYS A 276 -21.73 3.16 9.26
C LYS A 276 -22.95 2.67 10.05
N ASN A 277 -23.91 2.04 9.37
CA ASN A 277 -25.09 1.47 10.02
C ASN A 277 -24.73 0.34 10.98
N LEU A 278 -23.74 -0.48 10.62
CA LEU A 278 -23.26 -1.58 11.47
C LEU A 278 -22.47 -1.04 12.68
N LEU A 279 -21.69 0.03 12.49
CA LEU A 279 -21.01 0.70 13.59
C LEU A 279 -22.01 1.31 14.58
N GLU A 280 -23.03 2.02 14.09
CA GLU A 280 -24.12 2.57 14.91
C GLU A 280 -24.89 1.47 15.65
N TYR A 281 -25.14 0.33 15.00
CA TYR A 281 -25.74 -0.84 15.64
C TYR A 281 -24.88 -1.35 16.81
N TYR A 282 -23.56 -1.50 16.62
CA TYR A 282 -22.68 -1.93 17.71
C TYR A 282 -22.65 -0.93 18.87
N ILE A 283 -22.65 0.38 18.57
CA ILE A 283 -22.72 1.44 19.59
C ILE A 283 -24.00 1.29 20.41
N LEU A 284 -25.15 1.14 19.74
CA LEU A 284 -26.43 0.97 20.40
C LEU A 284 -26.50 -0.31 21.25
N MET A 285 -25.89 -1.41 20.80
CA MET A 285 -25.79 -2.64 21.59
C MET A 285 -24.90 -2.46 22.82
N ALA A 286 -23.78 -1.76 22.68
CA ALA A 286 -22.91 -1.42 23.81
C ALA A 286 -23.62 -0.52 24.85
N GLU A 287 -24.40 0.46 24.40
CA GLU A 287 -25.22 1.32 25.26
C GLU A 287 -26.31 0.54 26.02
N LYS A 288 -26.84 -0.52 25.41
CA LYS A 288 -27.77 -1.46 26.07
C LYS A 288 -27.11 -2.41 27.08
N GLY A 289 -25.78 -2.34 27.24
CA GLY A 289 -25.04 -3.18 28.17
C GLY A 289 -24.52 -4.49 27.56
N ASP A 290 -24.46 -4.62 26.23
CA ASP A 290 -23.80 -5.78 25.60
C ASP A 290 -22.28 -5.69 25.81
N THR A 291 -21.78 -6.50 26.75
CA THR A 291 -20.35 -6.58 27.07
C THR A 291 -19.48 -6.94 25.87
N GLN A 292 -19.97 -7.75 24.92
CA GLN A 292 -19.18 -8.17 23.78
C GLN A 292 -19.15 -7.09 22.70
N ALA A 293 -20.23 -6.33 22.54
CA ALA A 293 -20.21 -5.12 21.72
C ALA A 293 -19.20 -4.10 22.27
N CYS A 294 -19.17 -3.89 23.60
CA CYS A 294 -18.17 -3.02 24.24
C CYS A 294 -16.72 -3.46 23.98
N ILE A 295 -16.42 -4.76 24.06
CA ILE A 295 -15.07 -5.28 23.78
C ILE A 295 -14.72 -5.11 22.29
N GLY A 296 -15.66 -5.40 21.40
CA GLY A 296 -15.50 -5.23 19.96
C GLY A 296 -15.23 -3.78 19.55
N LEU A 297 -16.03 -2.85 20.06
CA LEU A 297 -15.83 -1.41 19.85
C LEU A 297 -14.53 -0.92 20.48
N GLY A 298 -14.20 -1.37 21.68
CA GLY A 298 -12.93 -1.06 22.34
C GLY A 298 -11.73 -1.47 21.47
N ALA A 299 -11.77 -2.66 20.87
CA ALA A 299 -10.71 -3.14 19.99
C ALA A 299 -10.65 -2.37 18.66
N LEU A 300 -11.81 -2.02 18.12
CA LEU A 300 -11.94 -1.27 16.89
C LEU A 300 -11.41 0.16 17.03
N TYR A 301 -11.74 0.86 18.13
CA TYR A 301 -11.18 2.18 18.44
C TYR A 301 -9.72 2.14 18.89
N LEU A 302 -9.26 1.08 19.56
CA LEU A 302 -7.85 0.95 19.95
C LEU A 302 -6.94 0.79 18.73
N ASN A 303 -7.36 -0.05 17.78
CA ASN A 303 -6.58 -0.42 16.61
C ASN A 303 -6.90 0.43 15.37
N GLY A 304 -7.96 1.24 15.39
CA GLY A 304 -8.44 1.96 14.21
C GLY A 304 -8.67 1.05 13.00
N ALA A 305 -9.35 -0.07 13.23
CA ALA A 305 -9.61 -1.07 12.19
C ALA A 305 -10.86 -0.72 11.37
N ARG A 306 -10.99 -1.31 10.18
CA ARG A 306 -12.20 -1.23 9.35
C ARG A 306 -12.63 0.19 8.97
N GLY A 307 -11.67 1.11 8.80
CA GLY A 307 -11.96 2.48 8.39
C GLY A 307 -12.39 3.42 9.52
N VAL A 308 -12.40 2.94 10.77
CA VAL A 308 -12.62 3.80 11.94
C VAL A 308 -11.28 4.33 12.45
N ASN A 309 -11.23 5.63 12.74
CA ASN A 309 -10.02 6.25 13.26
C ASN A 309 -9.75 5.79 14.70
N PRO A 310 -8.48 5.55 15.07
CA PRO A 310 -8.15 5.20 16.45
C PRO A 310 -8.56 6.30 17.44
N SER A 311 -9.21 5.91 18.54
CA SER A 311 -9.50 6.80 19.68
C SER A 311 -9.21 6.05 20.98
N TYR A 312 -8.19 6.50 21.70
CA TYR A 312 -7.83 5.89 22.98
C TYR A 312 -8.85 6.20 24.08
N GLU A 313 -9.53 7.33 23.97
CA GLU A 313 -10.60 7.77 24.88
C GLU A 313 -11.79 6.82 24.80
N ASN A 314 -12.30 6.60 23.58
CA ASN A 314 -13.44 5.69 23.35
C ASN A 314 -13.05 4.25 23.68
N ALA A 315 -11.84 3.82 23.29
CA ALA A 315 -11.35 2.50 23.64
C ALA A 315 -11.33 2.29 25.17
N PHE A 316 -10.77 3.24 25.92
CA PHE A 316 -10.73 3.18 27.38
C PHE A 316 -12.14 3.17 27.99
N HIS A 317 -13.05 3.98 27.46
CA HIS A 317 -14.44 4.06 27.93
C HIS A 317 -15.17 2.72 27.81
N TYR A 318 -15.21 2.13 26.60
CA TYR A 318 -15.92 0.87 26.37
C TYR A 318 -15.27 -0.31 27.10
N TYR A 319 -13.94 -0.38 27.14
CA TYR A 319 -13.26 -1.40 27.94
C TYR A 319 -13.50 -1.24 29.44
N SER A 320 -13.61 -0.02 29.94
CA SER A 320 -13.94 0.23 31.35
C SER A 320 -15.35 -0.23 31.71
N ILE A 321 -16.32 -0.03 30.82
CA ILE A 321 -17.69 -0.54 30.98
C ILE A 321 -17.65 -2.08 31.04
N ALA A 322 -17.09 -2.73 30.03
CA ALA A 322 -17.01 -4.19 29.98
C ALA A 322 -16.21 -4.78 31.16
N ALA A 323 -15.19 -4.07 31.65
CA ALA A 323 -14.42 -4.50 32.82
C ALA A 323 -15.20 -4.39 34.13
N LYS A 324 -16.08 -3.38 34.28
CA LYS A 324 -17.01 -3.27 35.42
C LYS A 324 -18.00 -4.43 35.46
N ASP A 325 -18.47 -4.87 34.30
CA ASP A 325 -19.32 -6.06 34.15
C ASP A 325 -18.54 -7.38 34.36
N GLY A 326 -17.24 -7.29 34.67
CA GLY A 326 -16.41 -8.42 35.04
C GLY A 326 -15.79 -9.16 33.85
N SER A 327 -15.85 -8.61 32.63
CA SER A 327 -15.25 -9.23 31.45
C SER A 327 -13.74 -9.38 31.60
N PRO A 328 -13.20 -10.62 31.51
CA PRO A 328 -11.77 -10.84 31.68
C PRO A 328 -10.97 -10.36 30.47
N THR A 329 -11.55 -10.37 29.27
CA THR A 329 -10.91 -9.86 28.05
C THR A 329 -10.74 -8.34 28.10
N ALA A 330 -11.76 -7.61 28.58
CA ALA A 330 -11.67 -6.15 28.75
C ALA A 330 -10.60 -5.76 29.78
N LEU A 331 -10.52 -6.48 30.91
CA LEU A 331 -9.43 -6.31 31.89
C LEU A 331 -8.05 -6.51 31.27
N GLY A 332 -7.90 -7.51 30.39
CA GLY A 332 -6.65 -7.76 29.66
C GLY A 332 -6.28 -6.60 28.73
N TYR A 333 -7.24 -6.03 28.00
CA TYR A 333 -6.99 -4.89 27.13
C TYR A 333 -6.68 -3.60 27.90
N LEU A 334 -7.36 -3.34 29.03
CA LEU A 334 -6.98 -2.24 29.93
C LEU A 334 -5.55 -2.42 30.45
N GLY A 335 -5.16 -3.65 30.82
CA GLY A 335 -3.78 -3.98 31.16
C GLY A 335 -2.79 -3.64 30.04
N LYS A 336 -3.12 -3.96 28.78
CA LYS A 336 -2.30 -3.57 27.61
C LYS A 336 -2.18 -2.05 27.48
N MET A 337 -3.26 -1.29 27.68
CA MET A 337 -3.25 0.18 27.60
C MET A 337 -2.36 0.82 28.68
N TYR A 338 -2.42 0.34 29.93
CA TYR A 338 -1.56 0.81 31.02
C TYR A 338 -0.09 0.38 30.86
N LEU A 339 0.17 -0.82 30.33
CA LEU A 339 1.55 -1.32 30.13
C LEU A 339 2.34 -0.47 29.13
N GLU A 340 1.66 0.05 28.11
CA GLU A 340 2.28 0.88 27.08
C GLU A 340 2.29 2.36 27.39
N GLY A 341 1.21 2.85 28.01
CA GLY A 341 0.96 4.27 28.09
C GLY A 341 0.32 4.83 26.81
N THR A 342 -0.79 5.52 26.99
CA THR A 342 -1.45 6.34 25.96
C THR A 342 -1.66 7.75 26.52
N ARG A 343 -2.22 8.66 25.70
CA ARG A 343 -2.59 10.01 26.18
C ARG A 343 -3.61 9.97 27.32
N VAL A 344 -4.45 8.94 27.36
CA VAL A 344 -5.55 8.76 28.32
C VAL A 344 -5.11 7.94 29.53
N THR A 345 -4.32 6.89 29.29
CA THR A 345 -3.82 5.98 30.34
C THR A 345 -2.31 6.13 30.45
N PRO A 346 -1.77 6.89 31.42
CA PRO A 346 -0.34 6.97 31.63
C PRO A 346 0.29 5.60 31.82
N GLN A 347 1.54 5.44 31.38
CA GLN A 347 2.23 4.16 31.52
C GLN A 347 2.43 3.82 33.00
N ASP A 348 1.89 2.68 33.43
CA ASP A 348 2.08 2.16 34.77
C ASP A 348 2.09 0.62 34.74
N ASN A 349 3.27 0.07 35.02
CA ASN A 349 3.48 -1.38 35.00
C ASN A 349 2.78 -2.07 36.18
N LEU A 350 2.61 -1.42 37.34
CA LEU A 350 2.02 -2.07 38.51
C LEU A 350 0.51 -2.24 38.33
N THR A 351 -0.18 -1.20 37.85
CA THR A 351 -1.61 -1.30 37.50
C THR A 351 -1.82 -2.28 36.36
N ALA A 352 -0.98 -2.25 35.31
CA ALA A 352 -1.03 -3.24 34.23
C ALA A 352 -0.91 -4.68 34.76
N PHE A 353 0.05 -4.94 35.66
CA PHE A 353 0.22 -6.25 36.29
C PHE A 353 -1.05 -6.71 37.02
N ASN A 354 -1.66 -5.82 37.80
CA ASN A 354 -2.87 -6.13 38.55
C ASN A 354 -4.06 -6.44 37.61
N TYR A 355 -4.20 -5.70 36.51
CA TYR A 355 -5.22 -5.96 35.50
C TYR A 355 -4.99 -7.30 34.78
N PHE A 356 -3.76 -7.58 34.35
CA PHE A 356 -3.41 -8.85 33.71
C PHE A 356 -3.58 -10.03 34.65
N LYS A 357 -3.20 -9.90 35.92
CA LYS A 357 -3.39 -10.94 36.93
C LYS A 357 -4.87 -11.28 37.09
N LYS A 358 -5.74 -10.28 37.31
CA LYS A 358 -7.20 -10.47 37.40
C LYS A 358 -7.79 -11.09 36.13
N SER A 359 -7.32 -10.66 34.96
CA SER A 359 -7.74 -11.18 33.66
C SER A 359 -7.32 -12.64 33.46
N ALA A 360 -6.09 -12.99 33.83
CA ALA A 360 -5.53 -14.33 33.71
C ALA A 360 -6.15 -15.33 34.71
N GLU A 361 -6.44 -14.90 35.94
CA GLU A 361 -7.14 -15.71 36.96
C GLU A 361 -8.54 -16.10 36.50
N LYS A 362 -9.20 -15.23 35.72
CA LYS A 362 -10.48 -15.51 35.06
C LYS A 362 -10.34 -16.27 33.72
N GLY A 363 -9.14 -16.72 33.37
CA GLY A 363 -8.88 -17.56 32.20
C GLY A 363 -8.77 -16.83 30.86
N SER A 364 -8.75 -15.50 30.81
CA SER A 364 -8.65 -14.80 29.51
C SER A 364 -7.27 -14.97 28.86
N PRO A 365 -7.19 -15.34 27.57
CA PRO A 365 -5.92 -15.53 26.88
C PRO A 365 -5.14 -14.22 26.70
N VAL A 366 -5.85 -13.08 26.63
CA VAL A 366 -5.24 -11.74 26.58
C VAL A 366 -4.51 -11.44 27.89
N GLY A 367 -5.15 -11.77 29.03
CA GLY A 367 -4.55 -11.64 30.36
C GLY A 367 -3.34 -12.54 30.56
N GLN A 368 -3.48 -13.81 30.21
CA GLN A 368 -2.41 -14.81 30.30
C GLN A 368 -1.20 -14.41 29.45
N THR A 369 -1.42 -13.92 28.23
CA THR A 369 -0.36 -13.45 27.34
C THR A 369 0.28 -12.17 27.88
N GLY A 370 -0.49 -11.22 28.39
CA GLY A 370 0.03 -10.00 29.01
C GLY A 370 0.90 -10.29 30.23
N LEU A 371 0.46 -11.21 31.10
CA LEU A 371 1.23 -11.65 32.26
C LEU A 371 2.52 -12.37 31.85
N GLY A 372 2.44 -13.27 30.86
CA GLY A 372 3.60 -13.93 30.29
C GLY A 372 4.61 -12.94 29.71
N TYR A 373 4.13 -11.90 29.02
CA TYR A 373 4.95 -10.84 28.46
C TYR A 373 5.69 -10.05 29.55
N MET A 374 5.02 -9.71 30.65
CA MET A 374 5.64 -9.01 31.77
C MET A 374 6.75 -9.83 32.43
N TYR A 375 6.53 -11.14 32.62
CA TYR A 375 7.57 -12.05 33.12
C TYR A 375 8.71 -12.30 32.12
N LEU A 376 8.42 -12.29 30.82
CA LEU A 376 9.43 -12.50 29.77
C LEU A 376 10.41 -11.32 29.67
N PHE A 377 9.89 -10.09 29.74
CA PHE A 377 10.69 -8.86 29.56
C PHE A 377 11.00 -8.11 30.86
N GLY A 378 10.51 -8.58 32.02
CA GLY A 378 10.76 -7.95 33.32
C GLY A 378 10.08 -6.60 33.52
N ARG A 379 8.89 -6.39 32.95
CA ARG A 379 8.16 -5.12 33.10
C ARG A 379 7.33 -5.11 34.38
N GLY A 380 7.78 -4.38 35.40
CA GLY A 380 7.08 -4.29 36.69
C GLY A 380 7.17 -5.55 37.57
N VAL A 381 7.85 -6.59 37.10
CA VAL A 381 8.11 -7.85 37.81
C VAL A 381 9.50 -8.36 37.43
N GLU A 382 10.08 -9.21 38.27
CA GLU A 382 11.34 -9.89 37.93
C GLU A 382 11.18 -10.84 36.74
N VAL A 383 12.22 -10.93 35.92
CA VAL A 383 12.26 -11.80 34.75
C VAL A 383 12.14 -13.26 35.20
N ASN A 384 11.13 -13.97 34.69
CA ASN A 384 10.92 -15.37 35.00
C ASN A 384 10.40 -16.13 33.78
N TYR A 385 11.32 -16.77 33.05
CA TYR A 385 11.00 -17.48 31.82
C TYR A 385 10.08 -18.70 32.04
N THR A 386 10.16 -19.39 33.18
CA THR A 386 9.32 -20.57 33.41
C THR A 386 7.86 -20.18 33.67
N LYS A 387 7.63 -19.11 34.43
CA LYS A 387 6.28 -18.53 34.59
C LYS A 387 5.76 -17.97 33.27
N ALA A 388 6.59 -17.25 32.51
CA ALA A 388 6.22 -16.74 31.19
C ALA A 388 5.76 -17.86 30.25
N TYR A 389 6.56 -18.92 30.13
CA TYR A 389 6.26 -20.06 29.27
C TYR A 389 4.94 -20.74 29.64
N LYS A 390 4.69 -20.96 30.93
CA LYS A 390 3.42 -21.52 31.42
C LYS A 390 2.22 -20.63 31.06
N SER A 391 2.34 -19.32 31.26
CA SER A 391 1.27 -18.38 30.92
C SER A 391 0.98 -18.35 29.41
N PHE A 392 2.02 -18.38 28.56
CA PHE A 392 1.82 -18.40 27.11
C PHE A 392 1.27 -19.74 26.59
N LEU A 393 1.61 -20.86 27.23
CA LEU A 393 1.01 -22.16 26.91
C LEU A 393 -0.49 -22.18 27.16
N LEU A 394 -0.95 -21.64 28.29
CA LEU A 394 -2.39 -21.51 28.59
C LEU A 394 -3.13 -20.68 27.53
N ALA A 395 -2.52 -19.60 27.04
CA ALA A 395 -3.09 -18.80 25.96
C ALA A 395 -3.08 -19.55 24.61
N THR A 396 -2.07 -20.39 24.40
CA THR A 396 -1.92 -21.21 23.18
C THR A 396 -2.95 -22.33 23.10
N GLU A 397 -3.32 -22.94 24.23
CA GLU A 397 -4.41 -23.92 24.33
C GLU A 397 -5.75 -23.33 23.87
N GLN A 398 -5.94 -22.02 24.04
CA GLN A 398 -7.09 -21.27 23.56
C GLN A 398 -6.91 -20.71 22.13
N THR A 399 -5.90 -21.17 21.40
CA THR A 399 -5.57 -20.74 20.03
C THR A 399 -5.29 -19.24 19.87
N HIS A 400 -4.87 -18.55 20.94
CA HIS A 400 -4.59 -17.12 20.89
C HIS A 400 -3.29 -16.82 20.10
N PRO A 401 -3.33 -15.98 19.05
CA PRO A 401 -2.19 -15.77 18.14
C PRO A 401 -0.95 -15.20 18.84
N GLU A 402 -1.11 -14.24 19.75
CA GLU A 402 0.02 -13.67 20.48
C GLU A 402 0.64 -14.66 21.49
N GLY A 403 -0.17 -15.55 22.09
CA GLY A 403 0.34 -16.63 22.93
C GLY A 403 1.22 -17.59 22.13
N GLN A 404 0.71 -18.04 20.97
CA GLN A 404 1.45 -18.90 20.03
C GLN A 404 2.74 -18.23 19.54
N LEU A 405 2.69 -16.94 19.23
CA LEU A 405 3.86 -16.15 18.84
C LEU A 405 4.96 -16.23 19.91
N TYR A 406 4.64 -15.97 21.18
CA TYR A 406 5.65 -15.95 22.25
C TYR A 406 6.15 -17.34 22.61
N VAL A 407 5.31 -18.38 22.57
CA VAL A 407 5.79 -19.78 22.69
C VAL A 407 6.79 -20.10 21.58
N GLY A 408 6.46 -19.76 20.33
CA GLY A 408 7.35 -19.94 19.19
C GLY A 408 8.65 -19.15 19.33
N TYR A 409 8.58 -17.90 19.79
CA TYR A 409 9.75 -17.05 20.06
C TYR A 409 10.66 -17.61 21.16
N MET A 410 10.08 -18.14 22.25
CA MET A 410 10.84 -18.74 23.34
C MET A 410 11.57 -20.01 22.89
N HIS A 411 10.93 -20.87 22.09
CA HIS A 411 11.59 -22.03 21.46
C HIS A 411 12.65 -21.63 20.45
N PHE A 412 12.42 -20.55 19.68
CA PHE A 412 13.39 -20.02 18.71
C PHE A 412 14.67 -19.50 19.38
N LYS A 413 14.53 -18.75 20.48
CA LYS A 413 15.66 -18.18 21.22
C LYS A 413 16.26 -19.12 22.27
N GLY A 414 15.50 -20.13 22.73
CA GLY A 414 15.87 -20.99 23.87
C GLY A 414 15.71 -20.30 25.23
N LEU A 415 14.67 -19.48 25.41
CA LEU A 415 14.41 -18.73 26.65
C LEU A 415 13.54 -19.57 27.60
N GLY A 416 14.10 -20.06 28.71
CA GLY A 416 13.39 -20.88 29.70
C GLY A 416 12.97 -22.28 29.22
N VAL A 417 13.22 -22.60 27.95
CA VAL A 417 13.00 -23.91 27.32
C VAL A 417 14.18 -24.24 26.42
N LYS A 418 14.40 -25.54 26.15
CA LYS A 418 15.42 -25.97 25.20
C LYS A 418 15.08 -25.42 23.81
N ARG A 419 16.07 -24.90 23.12
CA ARG A 419 15.91 -24.38 21.76
C ARG A 419 15.46 -25.50 20.81
N ASP A 420 14.33 -25.30 20.15
CA ASP A 420 13.75 -26.22 19.17
C ASP A 420 13.13 -25.43 18.00
N PHE A 421 13.79 -25.49 16.84
CA PHE A 421 13.32 -24.75 15.66
C PHE A 421 12.08 -25.38 15.02
N ALA A 422 11.87 -26.69 15.16
CA ALA A 422 10.70 -27.35 14.57
C ALA A 422 9.42 -26.97 15.34
N LEU A 423 9.49 -26.97 16.67
CA LEU A 423 8.40 -26.46 17.51
C LEU A 423 8.19 -24.96 17.29
N ALA A 424 9.27 -24.17 17.21
CA ALA A 424 9.16 -22.74 16.91
C ALA A 424 8.43 -22.50 15.60
N LEU A 425 8.77 -23.22 14.53
CA LEU A 425 8.11 -23.12 13.23
C LEU A 425 6.62 -23.39 13.34
N LYS A 426 6.23 -24.50 14.00
CA LYS A 426 4.84 -24.90 14.17
C LYS A 426 4.00 -23.81 14.85
N TYR A 427 4.48 -23.27 15.96
CA TYR A 427 3.76 -22.24 16.71
C TYR A 427 3.75 -20.90 15.97
N LEU A 428 4.83 -20.52 15.29
CA LEU A 428 4.88 -19.29 14.49
C LEU A 428 3.97 -19.37 13.26
N GLN A 429 3.86 -20.54 12.61
CA GLN A 429 2.91 -20.77 11.52
C GLN A 429 1.46 -20.62 12.01
N ALA A 430 1.13 -21.21 13.15
CA ALA A 430 -0.19 -21.05 13.77
C ALA A 430 -0.49 -19.57 14.11
N ALA A 431 0.48 -18.87 14.72
CA ALA A 431 0.35 -17.45 15.04
C ALA A 431 0.17 -16.57 13.78
N ALA A 432 0.85 -16.91 12.68
CA ALA A 432 0.74 -16.22 11.40
C ALA A 432 -0.63 -16.45 10.75
N GLN A 433 -1.18 -17.68 10.83
CA GLN A 433 -2.56 -17.97 10.44
C GLN A 433 -3.58 -17.18 11.27
N GLY A 434 -3.27 -16.98 12.56
CA GLY A 434 -4.01 -16.08 13.46
C GLY A 434 -3.81 -14.57 13.21
N GLY A 435 -3.07 -14.18 12.17
CA GLY A 435 -2.89 -12.79 11.76
C GLY A 435 -1.77 -12.01 12.47
N SER A 436 -0.92 -12.68 13.26
CA SER A 436 0.18 -12.02 13.97
C SER A 436 1.28 -11.53 13.02
N ILE A 437 1.46 -10.19 12.97
CA ILE A 437 2.47 -9.54 12.11
C ILE A 437 3.90 -9.97 12.52
N SER A 438 4.16 -10.02 13.82
CA SER A 438 5.46 -10.44 14.35
C SER A 438 5.78 -11.91 14.02
N ALA A 439 4.76 -12.76 13.87
CA ALA A 439 4.98 -14.15 13.48
C ALA A 439 5.53 -14.24 12.04
N PHE A 440 4.96 -13.48 11.10
CA PHE A 440 5.50 -13.38 9.74
C PHE A 440 6.96 -12.92 9.72
N TYR A 441 7.34 -11.97 10.57
CA TYR A 441 8.74 -11.53 10.66
C TYR A 441 9.69 -12.66 11.10
N TRP A 442 9.32 -13.41 12.14
CA TRP A 442 10.15 -14.53 12.61
C TRP A 442 10.17 -15.70 11.62
N LEU A 443 9.06 -15.99 10.95
CA LEU A 443 9.04 -16.97 9.84
C LEU A 443 9.98 -16.53 8.71
N GLY A 444 9.92 -15.27 8.29
CA GLY A 444 10.84 -14.71 7.30
C GLY A 444 12.30 -14.91 7.68
N HIS A 445 12.63 -14.69 8.97
CA HIS A 445 13.98 -14.91 9.48
C HIS A 445 14.38 -16.40 9.48
N MET A 446 13.46 -17.31 9.80
CA MET A 446 13.71 -18.75 9.76
C MET A 446 13.93 -19.27 8.34
N TYR A 447 13.11 -18.86 7.37
CA TYR A 447 13.27 -19.24 5.96
C TYR A 447 14.50 -18.59 5.31
N ALA A 448 14.86 -17.36 5.69
CA ALA A 448 16.07 -16.72 5.18
C ALA A 448 17.33 -17.48 5.59
N LYS A 449 17.41 -17.92 6.86
CA LYS A 449 18.59 -18.59 7.41
C LYS A 449 18.55 -20.12 7.35
N GLY A 450 17.42 -20.73 6.97
CA GLY A 450 17.23 -22.17 6.99
C GLY A 450 17.19 -22.77 8.41
N LEU A 451 16.53 -22.09 9.36
CA LEU A 451 16.45 -22.53 10.75
C LEU A 451 15.21 -23.41 10.97
N GLY A 452 15.39 -24.73 11.08
CA GLY A 452 14.29 -25.69 11.24
C GLY A 452 13.47 -25.97 9.97
N VAL A 453 13.81 -25.31 8.86
CA VAL A 453 13.27 -25.50 7.51
C VAL A 453 14.38 -25.29 6.49
N PHE A 454 14.21 -25.82 5.27
CA PHE A 454 15.13 -25.49 4.19
C PHE A 454 15.08 -24.00 3.85
N SER A 455 16.25 -23.40 3.61
CA SER A 455 16.31 -22.00 3.21
C SER A 455 15.58 -21.80 1.90
N ASN A 456 14.68 -20.81 1.86
CA ASN A 456 13.97 -20.43 0.65
C ASN A 456 13.79 -18.91 0.64
N CYS A 457 14.54 -18.26 -0.26
CA CYS A 457 14.58 -16.81 -0.34
C CYS A 457 13.23 -16.20 -0.76
N GLU A 458 12.53 -16.78 -1.74
CA GLU A 458 11.25 -16.23 -2.21
C GLU A 458 10.19 -16.25 -1.10
N THR A 459 10.11 -17.34 -0.34
CA THR A 459 9.20 -17.42 0.82
C THR A 459 9.57 -16.43 1.92
N ALA A 460 10.87 -16.25 2.20
CA ALA A 460 11.36 -15.31 3.19
C ALA A 460 11.02 -13.85 2.81
N VAL A 461 11.24 -13.49 1.54
CA VAL A 461 10.84 -12.19 0.98
C VAL A 461 9.34 -12.01 1.08
N GLY A 462 8.54 -13.02 0.73
CA GLY A 462 7.08 -12.95 0.85
C GLY A 462 6.61 -12.64 2.27
N PHE A 463 7.24 -13.25 3.29
CA PHE A 463 6.94 -12.96 4.69
C PHE A 463 7.38 -11.55 5.10
N TYR A 464 8.58 -11.10 4.74
CA TYR A 464 9.03 -9.75 5.05
C TYR A 464 8.22 -8.67 4.32
N LYS A 465 7.85 -8.90 3.05
CA LYS A 465 6.94 -8.04 2.29
C LYS A 465 5.59 -7.90 3.00
N THR A 466 5.04 -9.01 3.47
CA THR A 466 3.77 -9.06 4.23
C THR A 466 3.82 -8.24 5.53
N VAL A 467 4.99 -8.14 6.17
CA VAL A 467 5.21 -7.26 7.33
C VAL A 467 5.38 -5.80 6.90
N ALA A 468 6.21 -5.55 5.89
CA ALA A 468 6.47 -4.20 5.36
C ALA A 468 5.19 -3.51 4.88
N GLU A 469 4.28 -4.25 4.23
CA GLU A 469 3.04 -3.70 3.73
C GLU A 469 2.05 -3.26 4.84
N ARG A 470 2.24 -3.74 6.07
CA ARG A 470 1.45 -3.35 7.26
C ARG A 470 2.05 -2.19 8.05
N GLY A 471 3.11 -1.56 7.54
CA GLY A 471 3.68 -0.37 8.16
C GLY A 471 2.71 0.82 8.14
N LYS A 472 2.92 1.78 9.05
CA LYS A 472 2.05 2.97 9.21
C LYS A 472 1.91 3.82 7.94
N TRP A 473 2.85 3.72 7.01
CA TRP A 473 2.76 4.37 5.69
C TRP A 473 1.65 3.78 4.80
N GLY A 474 1.01 2.68 5.18
CA GLY A 474 -0.15 2.12 4.49
C GLY A 474 -1.47 2.85 4.77
N VAL A 475 -1.52 3.84 5.67
CA VAL A 475 -2.76 4.60 5.95
C VAL A 475 -3.36 5.26 4.69
N PRO A 476 -2.57 5.92 3.81
CA PRO A 476 -3.10 6.46 2.56
C PRO A 476 -3.68 5.40 1.62
N PHE A 477 -3.28 4.12 1.72
CA PHE A 477 -3.91 3.03 0.96
C PHE A 477 -5.36 2.86 1.41
N MET A 478 -5.61 2.82 2.72
CA MET A 478 -6.97 2.69 3.26
C MET A 478 -7.84 3.89 2.86
N GLN A 479 -7.25 5.09 2.86
CA GLN A 479 -7.93 6.31 2.42
C GLN A 479 -8.31 6.27 0.93
N ALA A 480 -7.50 5.63 0.08
CA ALA A 480 -7.82 5.47 -1.33
C ALA A 480 -9.15 4.74 -1.56
N TYR A 481 -9.45 3.73 -0.74
CA TYR A 481 -10.74 3.06 -0.79
C TYR A 481 -11.89 4.01 -0.40
N THR A 482 -11.74 4.75 0.70
CA THR A 482 -12.76 5.72 1.14
C THR A 482 -12.97 6.82 0.10
N ASN A 483 -11.89 7.35 -0.49
CA ASN A 483 -11.95 8.34 -1.56
C ASN A 483 -12.70 7.78 -2.77
N TYR A 484 -12.39 6.56 -3.21
CA TYR A 484 -13.09 5.90 -4.31
C TYR A 484 -14.61 5.77 -4.04
N LYS A 485 -15.01 5.29 -2.84
CA LYS A 485 -16.42 5.17 -2.47
C LYS A 485 -17.14 6.51 -2.40
N ASN A 486 -16.43 7.58 -2.05
CA ASN A 486 -16.95 8.95 -2.02
C ASN A 486 -16.96 9.63 -3.40
N GLY A 487 -16.66 8.93 -4.49
CA GLY A 487 -16.61 9.48 -5.85
C GLY A 487 -15.35 10.29 -6.17
N LYS A 488 -14.39 10.36 -5.23
CA LYS A 488 -13.08 11.03 -5.41
C LYS A 488 -12.11 10.12 -6.14
N THR A 489 -12.42 9.83 -7.41
CA THR A 489 -11.76 8.80 -8.20
C THR A 489 -10.30 9.15 -8.52
N ARG A 490 -9.99 10.43 -8.75
CA ARG A 490 -8.63 10.91 -9.09
C ARG A 490 -7.68 10.80 -7.90
N GLU A 491 -8.11 11.23 -6.72
CA GLU A 491 -7.39 11.05 -5.46
C GLU A 491 -7.06 9.58 -5.23
N ALA A 492 -8.09 8.72 -5.36
CA ALA A 492 -7.96 7.30 -5.16
C ALA A 492 -6.98 6.67 -6.16
N LEU A 493 -7.08 7.07 -7.44
CA LEU A 493 -6.22 6.57 -8.51
C LEU A 493 -4.74 6.89 -8.24
N LEU A 494 -4.41 8.13 -7.86
CA LEU A 494 -3.03 8.52 -7.55
C LEU A 494 -2.48 7.83 -6.30
N GLN A 495 -3.32 7.67 -5.27
CA GLN A 495 -2.95 6.91 -4.08
C GLN A 495 -2.67 5.45 -4.42
N TYR A 496 -3.55 4.80 -5.20
CA TYR A 496 -3.30 3.44 -5.67
C TYR A 496 -2.08 3.34 -6.57
N LEU A 497 -1.83 4.32 -7.45
CA LEU A 497 -0.62 4.36 -8.30
C LEU A 497 0.66 4.33 -7.45
N LEU A 498 0.71 5.14 -6.40
CA LEU A 498 1.84 5.14 -5.46
C LEU A 498 2.07 3.75 -4.87
N PHE A 499 1.05 3.13 -4.27
CA PHE A 499 1.22 1.80 -3.66
C PHE A 499 1.47 0.70 -4.69
N ALA A 500 0.92 0.84 -5.89
CA ALA A 500 1.15 -0.07 -6.99
C ALA A 500 2.62 -0.05 -7.43
N ASP A 501 3.25 1.13 -7.44
CA ASP A 501 4.67 1.33 -7.71
C ASP A 501 5.58 0.81 -6.58
N LEU A 502 5.10 0.85 -5.33
CA LEU A 502 5.74 0.21 -4.16
C LEU A 502 5.62 -1.33 -4.17
N GLY A 503 4.83 -1.90 -5.07
CA GLY A 503 4.66 -3.34 -5.23
C GLY A 503 3.48 -3.96 -4.48
N TYR A 504 2.55 -3.15 -3.96
CA TYR A 504 1.33 -3.67 -3.34
C TYR A 504 0.44 -4.29 -4.42
N GLU A 505 0.26 -5.60 -4.35
CA GLU A 505 -0.53 -6.37 -5.32
C GLU A 505 -1.96 -5.79 -5.44
N VAL A 506 -2.65 -5.60 -4.29
CA VAL A 506 -4.02 -5.08 -4.25
C VAL A 506 -4.12 -3.68 -4.86
N ALA A 507 -3.10 -2.83 -4.67
CA ALA A 507 -3.07 -1.50 -5.29
C ALA A 507 -2.95 -1.59 -6.82
N GLN A 508 -2.15 -2.54 -7.32
CA GLN A 508 -1.99 -2.75 -8.77
C GLN A 508 -3.33 -3.18 -9.40
N SER A 509 -4.04 -4.13 -8.79
CA SER A 509 -5.37 -4.54 -9.28
C SER A 509 -6.41 -3.43 -9.15
N ASN A 510 -6.41 -2.68 -8.04
CA ASN A 510 -7.37 -1.59 -7.84
C ASN A 510 -7.14 -0.44 -8.82
N PHE A 511 -5.87 -0.07 -9.05
CA PHE A 511 -5.48 0.94 -10.03
C PHE A 511 -5.94 0.54 -11.44
N ALA A 512 -5.62 -0.68 -11.88
CA ALA A 512 -6.06 -1.17 -13.19
C ALA A 512 -7.59 -1.25 -13.31
N HIS A 513 -8.27 -1.66 -12.25
CA HIS A 513 -9.74 -1.71 -12.19
C HIS A 513 -10.39 -0.33 -12.33
N ILE A 514 -9.84 0.70 -11.69
CA ILE A 514 -10.34 2.06 -11.82
C ILE A 514 -10.15 2.54 -13.26
N LEU A 515 -8.96 2.37 -13.84
CA LEU A 515 -8.66 2.75 -15.23
C LEU A 515 -9.61 2.10 -16.25
N GLU A 516 -10.06 0.87 -16.02
CA GLU A 516 -11.05 0.21 -16.89
C GLU A 516 -12.44 0.83 -16.83
N LYS A 517 -12.87 1.24 -15.63
CA LYS A 517 -14.24 1.69 -15.37
C LYS A 517 -14.44 3.16 -15.69
N THR A 518 -13.38 3.96 -15.55
CA THR A 518 -13.45 5.40 -15.77
C THR A 518 -13.49 5.72 -17.25
N THR A 519 -14.44 6.56 -17.64
CA THR A 519 -14.47 7.19 -18.97
C THR A 519 -13.67 8.49 -19.02
N GLU A 520 -13.11 8.92 -17.88
CA GLU A 520 -12.25 10.09 -17.77
C GLU A 520 -10.92 9.83 -18.48
N ASN A 521 -10.53 10.77 -19.36
CA ASN A 521 -9.18 10.80 -19.90
C ASN A 521 -8.27 11.38 -18.82
N PHE A 522 -7.40 10.55 -18.25
CA PHE A 522 -6.37 11.06 -17.34
C PHE A 522 -5.25 11.68 -18.17
N GLU A 523 -5.30 12.99 -18.40
CA GLU A 523 -4.28 13.74 -19.16
C GLU A 523 -2.85 13.59 -18.59
N PHE A 524 -2.69 13.05 -17.37
CA PHE A 524 -1.38 12.81 -16.74
C PHE A 524 -0.53 11.72 -17.40
N PHE A 525 -1.16 10.79 -18.15
CA PHE A 525 -0.44 9.75 -18.88
C PHE A 525 -0.33 10.16 -20.35
N ASN A 526 0.63 11.04 -20.68
CA ASN A 526 0.88 11.54 -22.03
C ASN A 526 0.78 10.44 -23.10
N ASP A 527 -0.17 10.57 -24.02
CA ASP A 527 -0.40 9.75 -25.24
C ASP A 527 -0.40 8.21 -25.08
N ALA A 528 -0.32 7.69 -23.85
CA ALA A 528 -0.33 6.27 -23.57
C ALA A 528 -1.78 5.77 -23.51
N ASN A 529 -2.08 4.73 -24.27
CA ASN A 529 -3.38 4.08 -24.25
C ASN A 529 -3.67 3.59 -22.82
N THR A 530 -4.65 4.17 -22.13
CA THR A 530 -5.05 3.81 -20.75
C THR A 530 -5.17 2.29 -20.56
N LYS A 531 -5.59 1.58 -21.61
CA LYS A 531 -5.67 0.12 -21.67
C LYS A 531 -4.30 -0.56 -21.55
N GLU A 532 -3.25 -0.07 -22.19
CA GLU A 532 -1.88 -0.62 -22.07
C GLU A 532 -1.33 -0.48 -20.65
N ILE A 533 -1.63 0.66 -20.00
CA ILE A 533 -1.26 0.90 -18.60
C ILE A 533 -2.02 -0.08 -17.70
N ALA A 534 -3.35 -0.18 -17.86
CA ALA A 534 -4.17 -1.11 -17.10
C ALA A 534 -3.68 -2.56 -17.28
N PHE A 535 -3.38 -2.96 -18.53
CA PHE A 535 -2.80 -4.27 -18.85
C PHE A 535 -1.51 -4.54 -18.08
N THR A 536 -0.60 -3.57 -18.07
CA THR A 536 0.69 -3.68 -17.37
C THR A 536 0.49 -3.91 -15.87
N PHE A 537 -0.45 -3.20 -15.25
CA PHE A 537 -0.73 -3.35 -13.82
C PHE A 537 -1.50 -4.63 -13.49
N TRP A 538 -2.41 -5.08 -14.36
CA TRP A 538 -3.01 -6.41 -14.25
C TRP A 538 -1.94 -7.51 -14.32
N ARG A 539 -1.00 -7.41 -15.26
CA ARG A 539 0.10 -8.39 -15.38
C ARG A 539 0.98 -8.42 -14.14
N ARG A 540 1.36 -7.25 -13.62
CA ARG A 540 2.11 -7.14 -12.37
C ARG A 540 1.38 -7.79 -11.19
N SER A 541 0.08 -7.51 -11.03
CA SER A 541 -0.73 -8.13 -9.97
C SER A 541 -0.89 -9.65 -10.17
N ALA A 542 -1.06 -10.11 -11.41
CA ALA A 542 -1.13 -11.52 -11.78
C ALA A 542 0.16 -12.29 -11.43
N GLU A 543 1.33 -11.69 -11.67
CA GLU A 543 2.65 -12.24 -11.30
C GLU A 543 2.78 -12.46 -9.79
N GLN A 544 2.10 -11.63 -8.98
CA GLN A 544 2.03 -11.80 -7.52
C GLN A 544 0.94 -12.78 -7.05
N ASN A 545 0.42 -13.62 -7.96
CA ASN A 545 -0.57 -14.66 -7.70
C ASN A 545 -2.00 -14.16 -7.40
N ASN A 546 -2.42 -13.02 -7.97
CA ASN A 546 -3.83 -12.65 -7.95
C ASN A 546 -4.63 -13.40 -9.05
N PRO A 547 -5.62 -14.23 -8.68
CA PRO A 547 -6.39 -15.02 -9.64
C PRO A 547 -7.25 -14.17 -10.59
N ILE A 548 -7.91 -13.13 -10.06
CA ILE A 548 -8.76 -12.22 -10.86
C ILE A 548 -7.91 -11.48 -11.88
N SER A 549 -6.74 -10.99 -11.45
CA SER A 549 -5.79 -10.32 -12.35
C SER A 549 -5.29 -11.24 -13.45
N ARG A 550 -5.06 -12.54 -13.18
CA ARG A 550 -4.68 -13.51 -14.22
C ARG A 550 -5.76 -13.69 -15.28
N ILE A 551 -7.03 -13.74 -14.87
CA ILE A 551 -8.16 -13.81 -15.80
C ILE A 551 -8.23 -12.55 -16.65
N LYS A 552 -8.07 -11.37 -16.02
CA LYS A 552 -8.03 -10.08 -16.73
C LYS A 552 -6.90 -10.00 -17.74
N VAL A 553 -5.69 -10.46 -17.40
CA VAL A 553 -4.58 -10.56 -18.37
C VAL A 553 -4.96 -11.48 -19.54
N GLY A 554 -5.56 -12.63 -19.26
CA GLY A 554 -6.08 -13.53 -20.29
C GLY A 554 -7.11 -12.85 -21.21
N ASP A 555 -8.07 -12.11 -20.63
CA ASP A 555 -9.09 -11.39 -21.39
C ASP A 555 -8.47 -10.30 -22.30
N TYR A 556 -7.47 -9.59 -21.79
CA TYR A 556 -6.75 -8.56 -22.57
C TYR A 556 -6.05 -9.14 -23.78
N LEU A 557 -5.32 -10.24 -23.60
CA LEU A 557 -4.64 -10.96 -24.66
C LEU A 557 -5.62 -11.62 -25.64
N TYR A 558 -6.76 -12.10 -25.14
CA TYR A 558 -7.80 -12.71 -25.96
C TYR A 558 -8.48 -11.69 -26.89
N TYR A 559 -8.84 -10.53 -26.35
CA TYR A 559 -9.55 -9.48 -27.10
C TYR A 559 -8.63 -8.51 -27.83
N GLY A 560 -7.34 -8.44 -27.47
CA GLY A 560 -6.40 -7.45 -27.98
C GLY A 560 -6.64 -6.06 -27.39
N ILE A 561 -6.92 -5.98 -26.08
CA ILE A 561 -7.21 -4.73 -25.37
C ILE A 561 -5.88 -4.20 -24.83
N GLY A 562 -5.37 -3.08 -25.34
CA GLY A 562 -4.10 -2.53 -24.85
C GLY A 562 -2.88 -3.46 -25.03
N THR A 563 -3.00 -4.44 -25.92
CA THR A 563 -1.95 -5.37 -26.34
C THR A 563 -2.43 -6.07 -27.62
N ASP A 564 -1.52 -6.72 -28.34
CA ASP A 564 -1.89 -7.53 -29.50
C ASP A 564 -2.59 -8.81 -29.07
N LYS A 565 -3.40 -9.38 -29.95
CA LYS A 565 -4.09 -10.64 -29.66
C LYS A 565 -3.08 -11.79 -29.58
N ASP A 566 -3.04 -12.46 -28.43
CA ASP A 566 -2.27 -13.68 -28.23
C ASP A 566 -3.12 -14.73 -27.52
N TYR A 567 -3.75 -15.60 -28.30
CA TYR A 567 -4.56 -16.69 -27.76
C TYR A 567 -3.73 -17.74 -27.02
N LYS A 568 -2.44 -17.90 -27.34
CA LYS A 568 -1.61 -18.90 -26.68
C LYS A 568 -1.28 -18.43 -25.26
N GLU A 569 -0.82 -17.19 -25.11
CA GLU A 569 -0.53 -16.61 -23.80
C GLU A 569 -1.83 -16.47 -22.97
N ALA A 570 -2.95 -16.08 -23.59
CA ALA A 570 -4.25 -16.03 -22.90
C ALA A 570 -4.63 -17.40 -22.29
N ALA A 571 -4.50 -18.48 -23.08
CA ALA A 571 -4.76 -19.84 -22.61
C ALA A 571 -3.85 -20.24 -21.44
N GLU A 572 -2.56 -19.85 -21.48
CA GLU A 572 -1.62 -20.11 -20.39
C GLU A 572 -2.04 -19.38 -19.10
N GLN A 573 -2.49 -18.12 -19.17
CA GLN A 573 -2.97 -17.39 -18.01
C GLN A 573 -4.25 -17.99 -17.42
N TYR A 574 -5.23 -18.36 -18.24
CA TYR A 574 -6.43 -19.05 -17.77
C TYR A 574 -6.11 -20.41 -17.16
N LYS A 575 -5.20 -21.18 -17.76
CA LYS A 575 -4.73 -22.45 -17.21
C LYS A 575 -4.08 -22.26 -15.84
N LEU A 576 -3.18 -21.28 -15.69
CA LEU A 576 -2.58 -20.97 -14.39
C LEU A 576 -3.63 -20.57 -13.35
N ALA A 577 -4.67 -19.82 -13.75
CA ALA A 577 -5.76 -19.44 -12.87
C ALA A 577 -6.63 -20.64 -12.46
N ALA A 578 -6.92 -21.55 -13.40
CA ALA A 578 -7.66 -22.78 -13.16
C ALA A 578 -6.88 -23.77 -12.27
N ASP A 579 -5.63 -24.08 -12.62
CA ASP A 579 -4.83 -25.11 -11.94
C ASP A 579 -4.46 -24.69 -10.50
N LYS A 580 -4.14 -23.40 -10.27
CA LYS A 580 -3.69 -22.92 -8.96
C LYS A 580 -4.81 -22.50 -8.02
N PHE A 581 -5.92 -22.00 -8.55
CA PHE A 581 -6.98 -21.37 -7.75
C PHE A 581 -8.36 -22.00 -7.96
N ALA A 582 -8.48 -23.01 -8.83
CA ALA A 582 -9.75 -23.65 -9.16
C ALA A 582 -10.85 -22.64 -9.57
N ASN A 583 -10.46 -21.54 -10.23
CA ASN A 583 -11.40 -20.47 -10.58
C ASN A 583 -12.36 -20.93 -11.69
N SER A 584 -13.67 -20.79 -11.46
CA SER A 584 -14.72 -21.26 -12.37
C SER A 584 -14.75 -20.50 -13.71
N GLN A 585 -14.54 -19.18 -13.69
CA GLN A 585 -14.48 -18.37 -14.92
C GLN A 585 -13.27 -18.74 -15.77
N ALA A 586 -12.11 -18.97 -15.16
CA ALA A 586 -10.92 -19.43 -15.86
C ALA A 586 -11.12 -20.82 -16.49
N LEU A 587 -11.75 -21.75 -15.78
CA LEU A 587 -12.11 -23.07 -16.29
C LEU A 587 -13.06 -22.97 -17.49
N PHE A 588 -14.09 -22.11 -17.39
CA PHE A 588 -15.03 -21.86 -18.47
C PHE A 588 -14.34 -21.27 -19.71
N ASN A 589 -13.54 -20.22 -19.53
CA ASN A 589 -12.79 -19.57 -20.62
C ASN A 589 -11.83 -20.54 -21.29
N LEU A 590 -11.11 -21.37 -20.52
CA LEU A 590 -10.21 -22.39 -21.06
C LEU A 590 -10.98 -23.46 -21.84
N GLY A 591 -12.15 -23.90 -21.34
CA GLY A 591 -13.05 -24.81 -22.06
C GLY A 591 -13.50 -24.24 -23.41
N TYR A 592 -13.85 -22.95 -23.44
CA TYR A 592 -14.20 -22.25 -24.67
C TYR A 592 -13.05 -22.20 -25.68
N MET A 593 -11.81 -22.01 -25.23
CA MET A 593 -10.63 -22.00 -26.10
C MET A 593 -10.35 -23.37 -26.70
N TYR A 594 -10.50 -24.46 -25.94
CA TYR A 594 -10.41 -25.83 -26.46
C TYR A 594 -11.55 -26.17 -27.43
N GLU A 595 -12.76 -25.65 -27.20
CA GLU A 595 -13.90 -25.87 -28.09
C GLU A 595 -13.67 -25.28 -29.50
N HIS A 596 -13.07 -24.08 -29.55
CA HIS A 596 -12.87 -23.35 -30.80
C HIS A 596 -11.46 -23.52 -31.41
N GLY A 597 -10.51 -24.08 -30.68
CA GLY A 597 -9.12 -24.23 -31.13
C GLY A 597 -8.34 -22.91 -31.13
N LEU A 598 -8.59 -22.04 -30.14
CA LEU A 598 -7.98 -20.71 -30.05
C LEU A 598 -6.69 -20.81 -29.23
N GLY A 599 -5.53 -20.70 -29.88
CA GLY A 599 -4.21 -20.82 -29.22
C GLY A 599 -3.88 -22.23 -28.69
N LEU A 600 -4.83 -23.16 -28.79
CA LEU A 600 -4.79 -24.52 -28.31
C LEU A 600 -5.35 -25.47 -29.38
N PRO A 601 -4.94 -26.75 -29.39
CA PRO A 601 -5.56 -27.73 -30.25
C PRO A 601 -7.04 -27.90 -29.88
N LYS A 602 -7.91 -27.98 -30.89
CA LYS A 602 -9.35 -28.17 -30.68
C LYS A 602 -9.62 -29.53 -30.05
N ASP A 603 -10.22 -29.54 -28.86
CA ASP A 603 -10.59 -30.75 -28.11
C ASP A 603 -11.95 -30.57 -27.42
N LEU A 604 -13.00 -31.14 -28.02
CA LEU A 604 -14.36 -31.03 -27.51
C LEU A 604 -14.61 -31.85 -26.23
N HIS A 605 -13.86 -32.94 -26.02
CA HIS A 605 -14.00 -33.76 -24.81
C HIS A 605 -13.39 -33.06 -23.61
N LEU A 606 -12.21 -32.46 -23.80
CA LEU A 606 -11.57 -31.65 -22.78
C LEU A 606 -12.38 -30.38 -22.48
N ALA A 607 -12.90 -29.70 -23.50
CA ALA A 607 -13.80 -28.56 -23.32
C ALA A 607 -15.01 -28.91 -22.44
N LYS A 608 -15.68 -30.04 -22.73
CA LYS A 608 -16.80 -30.53 -21.91
C LYS A 608 -16.38 -30.76 -20.45
N ARG A 609 -15.26 -31.44 -20.22
CA ARG A 609 -14.74 -31.70 -18.86
C ARG A 609 -14.47 -30.40 -18.11
N LEU A 610 -13.89 -29.40 -18.76
CA LEU A 610 -13.61 -28.10 -18.15
C LEU A 610 -14.89 -27.34 -17.80
N TYR A 611 -15.91 -27.42 -18.66
CA TYR A 611 -17.22 -26.86 -18.35
C TYR A 611 -17.88 -27.57 -17.15
N ASP A 612 -17.86 -28.91 -17.12
CA ASP A 612 -18.37 -29.69 -15.99
C ASP A 612 -17.66 -29.28 -14.67
N GLN A 613 -16.32 -29.16 -14.70
CA GLN A 613 -15.52 -28.70 -13.56
C GLN A 613 -15.85 -27.27 -13.13
N ALA A 614 -16.16 -26.36 -14.06
CA ALA A 614 -16.49 -24.97 -13.72
C ALA A 614 -17.74 -24.88 -12.83
N VAL A 615 -18.75 -25.72 -13.05
CA VAL A 615 -19.97 -25.79 -12.22
C VAL A 615 -19.71 -26.44 -10.88
N GLU A 616 -18.87 -27.47 -10.84
CA GLU A 616 -18.47 -28.11 -9.57
C GLU A 616 -17.77 -27.12 -8.64
N MET A 617 -16.98 -26.20 -9.20
CA MET A 617 -16.25 -25.19 -8.41
C MET A 617 -17.13 -24.01 -7.99
N ASN A 618 -18.04 -23.53 -8.85
CA ASN A 618 -18.98 -22.47 -8.50
C ASN A 618 -20.38 -22.76 -9.07
N PRO A 619 -21.40 -22.94 -8.20
CA PRO A 619 -22.79 -23.14 -8.61
C PRO A 619 -23.35 -22.03 -9.51
N GLU A 620 -22.85 -20.78 -9.41
CA GLU A 620 -23.29 -19.67 -10.25
C GLU A 620 -22.92 -19.87 -11.74
N ALA A 621 -21.92 -20.71 -12.03
CA ALA A 621 -21.55 -21.09 -13.40
C ALA A 621 -22.57 -22.04 -14.05
N PHE A 622 -23.59 -22.51 -13.33
CA PHE A 622 -24.57 -23.49 -13.82
C PHE A 622 -25.26 -23.05 -15.12
N VAL A 623 -25.78 -21.82 -15.17
CA VAL A 623 -26.50 -21.31 -16.35
C VAL A 623 -25.60 -21.22 -17.59
N PRO A 624 -24.45 -20.52 -17.57
CA PRO A 624 -23.59 -20.44 -18.75
C PRO A 624 -23.04 -21.81 -19.18
N VAL A 625 -22.70 -22.69 -18.23
CA VAL A 625 -22.20 -24.03 -18.54
C VAL A 625 -23.28 -24.91 -19.15
N THR A 626 -24.50 -24.92 -18.62
CA THR A 626 -25.58 -25.75 -19.19
C THR A 626 -25.88 -25.37 -20.63
N ILE A 627 -25.86 -24.07 -20.96
CA ILE A 627 -26.00 -23.58 -22.34
C ILE A 627 -24.83 -24.06 -23.21
N ALA A 628 -23.59 -23.93 -22.73
CA ALA A 628 -22.40 -24.40 -23.46
C ALA A 628 -22.41 -25.92 -23.70
N LEU A 629 -22.79 -26.71 -22.69
CA LEU A 629 -22.93 -28.16 -22.80
C LEU A 629 -24.08 -28.57 -23.73
N PHE A 630 -25.19 -27.84 -23.74
CA PHE A 630 -26.27 -28.06 -24.69
C PHE A 630 -25.81 -27.81 -26.13
N LYS A 631 -25.10 -26.70 -26.37
CA LYS A 631 -24.46 -26.41 -27.65
C LYS A 631 -23.50 -27.52 -28.08
N LEU A 632 -22.62 -27.98 -27.18
CA LEU A 632 -21.71 -29.10 -27.44
C LEU A 632 -22.46 -30.38 -27.81
N LYS A 633 -23.53 -30.73 -27.09
CA LYS A 633 -24.39 -31.89 -27.41
C LYS A 633 -25.00 -31.77 -28.81
N LEU A 634 -25.49 -30.58 -29.19
CA LEU A 634 -25.99 -30.33 -30.53
C LEU A 634 -24.89 -30.54 -31.60
N ILE A 635 -23.67 -30.06 -31.36
CA ILE A 635 -22.52 -30.25 -32.26
C ILE A 635 -22.19 -31.74 -32.40
N PHE A 636 -22.14 -32.50 -31.31
CA PHE A 636 -21.91 -33.95 -31.35
C PHE A 636 -23.03 -34.68 -32.12
N PHE A 637 -24.28 -34.28 -31.92
CA PHE A 637 -25.42 -34.84 -32.65
C PHE A 637 -25.32 -34.56 -34.16
N LEU A 638 -25.03 -33.33 -34.57
CA LEU A 638 -24.86 -32.97 -35.97
C LEU A 638 -23.67 -33.68 -36.64
N ARG A 639 -22.57 -33.87 -35.91
CA ARG A 639 -21.43 -34.69 -36.38
C ARG A 639 -21.80 -36.16 -36.56
N SER A 640 -22.61 -36.72 -35.67
CA SER A 640 -23.10 -38.10 -35.81
C SER A 640 -23.99 -38.30 -37.04
N LEU A 641 -24.59 -37.22 -37.55
CA LEU A 641 -25.38 -37.21 -38.78
C LEU A 641 -24.56 -36.88 -40.04
N ASN A 642 -23.22 -36.74 -39.96
CA ASN A 642 -22.33 -36.30 -41.05
C ASN A 642 -22.69 -34.92 -41.66
N ILE A 643 -23.37 -34.05 -40.91
CA ILE A 643 -23.80 -32.72 -41.39
C ILE A 643 -22.68 -31.67 -41.22
N LEU A 644 -21.76 -31.88 -40.27
CA LEU A 644 -20.59 -31.03 -40.03
C LEU A 644 -19.32 -31.88 -40.22
N GLY A 645 -18.59 -31.61 -41.31
CA GLY A 645 -17.28 -32.19 -41.60
C GLY A 645 -16.21 -31.78 -40.60
#